data_AF-A0A0J9UR92-F1
#
_entry.id   AF-A0A0J9UR92-F1
#
_cell.length_a   1.000
_cell.length_b   1.000
_cell.length_c   1.000
_cell.angle_alpha   90.00
_cell.angle_beta   90.00
_cell.angle_gamma   90.00
#
_symmetry.space_group_name_H-M   'P 1'
#
loop_
_entity.id
_entity.type
_entity.pdbx_description
1 polymer ?
#
loop_
_entity_poly.entity_id
_entity_poly.type
_entity_poly.pdbx_seq_one_letter_code
_entity_poly.pdbx_strand_id
1 'polypeptide(L)'
;MSVVGIDFGTLKTVIAVARNRGVDVVTNEVSNRATPSLVGFGPKSRYLGEAAKTQEISNLKNTVSSLKRLAGRQFNDPDIQIEQQYVTAPLADCNGQVGAEVNYLGKKEKFTATQLVAMYLSKIKQTAGAELKLPVQDVCLSVPPWFTDVQRRALIDAAEIAGLRVLRLINDGTAAALGWGITKLDLPAPEEAPRRVCFVDIGHSSYTVSIVEFKKGELAVKATTWDKDFGGRDFDRALVDHLAKEFKGKYKVDIMTHGRALARTIAAAEKTKKILSANQQAPVNIESLMNDIDASAMITRQEFEAMIEPLLARTHLPLEEALAQAKLTKDDIDVIEVVGGGSRVPALKERIQEFFGKPLSFTLNADEALARGSAFSCAILSPVFRVRDFSVQDIISYPIEFAWEKAPDIPDEDTSLTVFNKGNVMPSTKILTFYRKQPFDLEARYAQPELLPGKTNPWIGRFSVKNVKADGKDDFMICKLKARVNIHGVLNVETGYYVEEEEVEEEVNEDPDAMETDKDAPKKTRKVKKQVRKGDLPISTGSASLDDSTKASLLEKEAAMVMEDKLVADTEEKKNELEAYIYDLRAKLDEQYSEFASEEEKQTIKAKLEATEDWLYEEGDDTTKGVYVAKIDEIRAMAGPIVQRHFEKVEAERQAALEKAEAERAAKKAEEDARKAAEAEKANTDQEMKDADAPQQETEGSADPQ
;
A
#
# COMPACT_ATOMS: atom_id res chain seq x y z
N MET A 1 16.80 3.94 2.47
CA MET A 1 15.81 2.93 2.00
C MET A 1 14.45 3.39 2.49
N SER A 2 13.47 3.49 1.60
CA SER A 2 12.10 3.84 1.96
C SER A 2 11.38 2.61 2.50
N VAL A 3 10.60 2.79 3.57
CA VAL A 3 9.78 1.73 4.17
C VAL A 3 8.33 2.14 3.95
N VAL A 4 7.69 1.48 2.99
CA VAL A 4 6.35 1.85 2.51
C VAL A 4 5.41 0.66 2.63
N GLY A 5 4.32 0.86 3.36
CA GLY A 5 3.18 -0.04 3.42
C GLY A 5 2.06 0.46 2.54
N ILE A 6 1.46 -0.44 1.77
CA ILE A 6 0.36 -0.13 0.84
C ILE A 6 -0.82 -1.03 1.20
N ASP A 7 -1.97 -0.42 1.50
CA ASP A 7 -3.26 -1.10 1.44
C ASP A 7 -3.81 -0.90 0.04
N PHE A 8 -3.62 -1.90 -0.84
CA PHE A 8 -4.16 -1.86 -2.19
C PHE A 8 -5.62 -2.32 -2.15
N GLY A 9 -6.52 -1.39 -1.82
CA GLY A 9 -7.97 -1.64 -1.74
C GLY A 9 -8.67 -1.58 -3.10
N THR A 10 -9.85 -2.21 -3.20
CA THR A 10 -10.62 -2.26 -4.47
C THR A 10 -11.13 -0.88 -4.90
N LEU A 11 -11.57 -0.03 -3.97
CA LEU A 11 -12.09 1.32 -4.26
C LEU A 11 -11.01 2.40 -4.18
N LYS A 12 -10.15 2.29 -3.16
CA LYS A 12 -9.13 3.28 -2.82
C LYS A 12 -7.93 2.57 -2.20
N THR A 13 -6.78 3.19 -2.30
CA THR A 13 -5.49 2.72 -1.77
C THR A 13 -4.98 3.70 -0.72
N VAL A 14 -4.46 3.17 0.38
CA VAL A 14 -3.85 3.96 1.46
C VAL A 14 -2.36 3.63 1.52
N ILE A 15 -1.54 4.68 1.62
CA ILE A 15 -0.09 4.56 1.69
C ILE A 15 0.34 4.98 3.10
N ALA A 16 1.16 4.16 3.74
CA ALA A 16 1.79 4.50 5.00
C ALA A 16 3.31 4.35 4.92
N VAL A 17 4.03 5.19 5.64
CA VAL A 17 5.49 5.20 5.67
C VAL A 17 6.00 5.14 7.11
N ALA A 18 7.05 4.36 7.34
CA ALA A 18 7.72 4.37 8.63
C ALA A 18 8.73 5.54 8.68
N ARG A 19 8.52 6.50 9.58
CA ARG A 19 9.42 7.63 9.82
C ARG A 19 9.27 8.16 11.24
N ASN A 20 10.24 8.94 11.71
CA ASN A 20 10.18 9.63 13.01
C ASN A 20 9.79 8.72 14.20
N ARG A 21 10.28 7.47 14.22
CA ARG A 21 9.97 6.44 15.23
C ARG A 21 8.49 6.01 15.28
N GLY A 22 7.73 6.26 14.22
CA GLY A 22 6.34 5.88 14.07
C GLY A 22 5.98 5.53 12.63
N VAL A 23 4.68 5.50 12.36
CA VAL A 23 4.11 5.26 11.04
C VAL A 23 3.12 6.37 10.73
N ASP A 24 3.33 7.01 9.58
CA ASP A 24 2.48 8.10 9.08
C ASP A 24 1.78 7.67 7.81
N VAL A 25 0.54 8.10 7.62
CA VAL A 25 -0.19 7.92 6.36
C VAL A 25 0.09 9.11 5.46
N VAL A 26 0.39 8.81 4.21
CA VAL A 26 0.75 9.76 3.16
C VAL A 26 -0.52 10.35 2.54
N THR A 27 -0.52 11.66 2.34
CA THR A 27 -1.53 12.35 1.53
C THR A 27 -1.11 12.38 0.07
N ASN A 28 -2.08 12.32 -0.84
CA ASN A 28 -1.85 12.48 -2.28
C ASN A 28 -1.81 13.96 -2.70
N GLU A 29 -1.70 14.21 -4.00
CA GLU A 29 -1.57 15.54 -4.60
C GLU A 29 -2.75 16.49 -4.33
N VAL A 30 -3.93 15.96 -3.96
CA VAL A 30 -5.11 16.76 -3.56
C VAL A 30 -5.34 16.71 -2.04
N SER A 31 -4.32 16.34 -1.26
CA SER A 31 -4.34 16.23 0.20
C SER A 31 -5.26 15.15 0.78
N ASN A 32 -5.77 14.23 -0.05
CA ASN A 32 -6.54 13.09 0.42
C ASN A 32 -5.61 12.02 1.01
N ARG A 33 -6.04 11.38 2.09
CA ARG A 33 -5.30 10.28 2.76
C ARG A 33 -5.47 8.91 2.09
N ALA A 34 -6.24 8.86 1.01
CA ALA A 34 -6.48 7.66 0.23
C ALA A 34 -6.65 8.04 -1.24
N THR A 35 -6.02 7.31 -2.14
CA THR A 35 -6.09 7.55 -3.58
C THR A 35 -7.08 6.58 -4.21
N PRO A 36 -8.05 7.01 -5.04
CA PRO A 36 -8.96 6.10 -5.74
C PRO A 36 -8.21 5.03 -6.56
N SER A 37 -8.68 3.78 -6.57
CA SER A 37 -7.99 2.64 -7.21
C SER A 37 -8.47 2.41 -8.65
N LEU A 38 -8.17 3.37 -9.53
CA LEU A 38 -8.56 3.29 -10.94
C LEU A 38 -7.52 3.90 -11.90
N VAL A 39 -7.58 3.43 -13.15
CA VAL A 39 -6.75 3.85 -14.28
C VAL A 39 -7.66 4.32 -15.42
N GLY A 40 -7.49 5.57 -15.83
CA GLY A 40 -8.15 6.17 -16.98
C GLY A 40 -7.18 6.39 -18.14
N PHE A 41 -7.69 6.38 -19.36
CA PHE A 41 -6.90 6.62 -20.57
C PHE A 41 -7.47 7.79 -21.37
N GLY A 42 -6.59 8.67 -21.82
CA GLY A 42 -6.93 9.89 -22.54
C GLY A 42 -6.32 9.98 -23.93
N PRO A 43 -6.60 11.11 -24.62
CA PRO A 43 -6.04 11.40 -25.93
C PRO A 43 -4.55 11.79 -25.89
N LYS A 44 -4.04 12.26 -24.74
CA LYS A 44 -2.64 12.73 -24.59
C LYS A 44 -1.83 11.94 -23.56
N SER A 45 -2.50 11.47 -22.51
CA SER A 45 -1.86 10.82 -21.37
C SER A 45 -2.84 9.89 -20.66
N ARG A 46 -2.32 9.15 -19.68
CA ARG A 46 -3.12 8.39 -18.74
C ARG A 46 -3.54 9.27 -17.58
N TYR A 47 -4.63 8.87 -16.95
CA TYR A 47 -5.14 9.47 -15.73
C TYR A 47 -5.10 8.41 -14.64
N LEU A 48 -4.42 8.68 -13.53
CA LEU A 48 -4.16 7.67 -12.50
C LEU A 48 -4.65 8.18 -11.15
N GLY A 49 -5.46 7.39 -10.46
CA GLY A 49 -5.98 7.75 -9.14
C GLY A 49 -6.98 8.91 -9.18
N GLU A 50 -6.64 10.03 -8.54
CA GLU A 50 -7.53 11.19 -8.40
C GLU A 50 -7.90 11.79 -9.76
N ALA A 51 -6.93 11.96 -10.65
CA ALA A 51 -7.18 12.45 -12.01
C ALA A 51 -8.18 11.56 -12.75
N ALA A 52 -8.05 10.23 -12.60
CA ALA A 52 -8.97 9.28 -13.22
C ALA A 52 -10.38 9.39 -12.61
N LYS A 53 -10.47 9.62 -11.29
CA LYS A 53 -11.73 9.74 -10.57
C LYS A 53 -12.50 10.98 -10.98
N THR A 54 -11.81 12.11 -11.13
CA THR A 54 -12.40 13.40 -11.56
C THR A 54 -13.15 13.28 -12.89
N GLN A 55 -12.63 12.49 -13.82
CA GLN A 55 -13.21 12.32 -15.16
C GLN A 55 -13.98 11.01 -15.35
N GLU A 56 -14.17 10.20 -14.30
CA GLU A 56 -14.71 8.84 -14.41
C GLU A 56 -16.02 8.81 -15.21
N ILE A 57 -16.93 9.75 -14.92
CA ILE A 57 -18.25 9.83 -15.58
C ILE A 57 -18.16 10.31 -17.03
N SER A 58 -17.26 11.25 -17.35
CA SER A 58 -17.09 11.73 -18.73
C SER A 58 -16.34 10.71 -19.59
N ASN A 59 -15.46 9.89 -18.98
CA ASN A 59 -14.53 8.96 -19.61
C ASN A 59 -14.77 7.46 -19.25
N LEU A 60 -16.03 7.07 -19.07
CA LEU A 60 -16.42 5.74 -18.56
C LEU A 60 -15.80 4.54 -19.30
N LYS A 61 -15.81 4.58 -20.63
CA LYS A 61 -15.36 3.46 -21.47
C LYS A 61 -13.85 3.27 -21.44
N ASN A 62 -13.11 4.28 -21.00
CA ASN A 62 -11.66 4.26 -20.92
C ASN A 62 -11.18 4.37 -19.47
N THR A 63 -12.05 4.10 -18.49
CA THR A 63 -11.70 4.13 -17.06
C THR A 63 -11.94 2.75 -16.46
N VAL A 64 -10.87 2.12 -15.99
CA VAL A 64 -10.87 0.78 -15.39
C VAL A 64 -10.73 0.90 -13.88
N SER A 65 -11.75 0.43 -13.16
CA SER A 65 -11.80 0.33 -11.70
C SER A 65 -11.58 -1.11 -11.24
N SER A 66 -11.72 -1.39 -9.94
CA SER A 66 -11.68 -2.75 -9.37
C SER A 66 -10.43 -3.55 -9.75
N LEU A 67 -9.29 -2.88 -9.95
CA LEU A 67 -8.03 -3.45 -10.44
C LEU A 67 -7.62 -4.73 -9.68
N LYS A 68 -7.72 -4.69 -8.35
CA LYS A 68 -7.44 -5.82 -7.44
C LYS A 68 -8.28 -7.07 -7.76
N ARG A 69 -9.53 -6.90 -8.21
CA ARG A 69 -10.46 -8.01 -8.49
C ARG A 69 -10.15 -8.72 -9.80
N LEU A 70 -9.47 -8.05 -10.73
CA LEU A 70 -9.11 -8.57 -12.05
C LEU A 70 -7.73 -9.25 -12.07
N ALA A 71 -6.83 -8.84 -11.17
CA ALA A 71 -5.44 -9.33 -11.13
C ALA A 71 -5.35 -10.87 -11.10
N GLY A 72 -4.55 -11.43 -12.01
CA GLY A 72 -4.27 -12.87 -12.09
C GLY A 72 -5.41 -13.74 -12.63
N ARG A 73 -6.56 -13.18 -13.03
CA ARG A 73 -7.68 -13.96 -13.54
C ARG A 73 -7.56 -14.25 -15.04
N GLN A 74 -8.13 -15.38 -15.43
CA GLN A 74 -8.36 -15.71 -16.84
C GLN A 74 -9.66 -15.04 -17.32
N PHE A 75 -9.75 -14.70 -18.59
CA PHE A 75 -10.92 -14.05 -19.17
C PHE A 75 -12.18 -14.94 -19.12
N ASN A 76 -12.00 -16.27 -19.15
CA ASN A 76 -13.07 -17.26 -19.08
C ASN A 76 -13.49 -17.61 -17.64
N ASP A 77 -12.89 -16.99 -16.62
CA ASP A 77 -13.30 -17.17 -15.23
C ASP A 77 -14.74 -16.63 -15.05
N PRO A 78 -15.69 -17.41 -14.51
CA PRO A 78 -17.07 -16.98 -14.31
C PRO A 78 -17.20 -15.69 -13.47
N ASP A 79 -16.26 -15.43 -12.57
CA ASP A 79 -16.27 -14.21 -11.76
C ASP A 79 -16.11 -12.95 -12.65
N ILE A 80 -15.54 -13.04 -13.86
CA ILE A 80 -15.41 -11.89 -14.77
C ILE A 80 -16.77 -11.32 -15.16
N GLN A 81 -17.82 -12.15 -15.26
CA GLN A 81 -19.18 -11.67 -15.52
C GLN A 81 -19.76 -10.88 -14.35
N ILE A 82 -19.34 -11.19 -13.12
CA ILE A 82 -19.71 -10.43 -11.93
C ILE A 82 -18.94 -9.12 -11.92
N GLU A 83 -17.62 -9.17 -12.12
CA GLU A 83 -16.76 -7.98 -12.08
C GLU A 83 -17.10 -6.97 -13.19
N GLN A 84 -17.54 -7.42 -14.37
CA GLN A 84 -18.00 -6.54 -15.45
C GLN A 84 -19.20 -5.66 -15.04
N GLN A 85 -19.99 -6.05 -14.04
CA GLN A 85 -21.09 -5.22 -13.52
C GLN A 85 -20.60 -4.01 -12.73
N TYR A 86 -19.36 -4.06 -12.26
CA TYR A 86 -18.73 -3.03 -11.42
C TYR A 86 -17.63 -2.25 -12.17
N VAL A 87 -17.23 -2.71 -13.36
CA VAL A 87 -16.23 -2.07 -14.21
C VAL A 87 -16.91 -1.49 -15.45
N THR A 88 -16.76 -0.19 -15.67
CA THR A 88 -17.42 0.52 -16.78
C THR A 88 -16.69 0.38 -18.11
N ALA A 89 -15.37 0.16 -18.07
CA ALA A 89 -14.60 -0.17 -19.26
C ALA A 89 -14.94 -1.59 -19.76
N PRO A 90 -14.89 -1.83 -21.08
CA PRO A 90 -15.05 -3.16 -21.64
C PRO A 90 -13.92 -4.08 -21.19
N LEU A 91 -14.23 -5.13 -20.42
CA LEU A 91 -13.27 -6.18 -20.14
C LEU A 91 -13.06 -7.02 -21.40
N ALA A 92 -11.82 -7.37 -21.69
CA ALA A 92 -11.43 -8.02 -22.92
C ALA A 92 -10.42 -9.15 -22.67
N ASP A 93 -10.47 -10.15 -23.54
CA ASP A 93 -9.45 -11.19 -23.61
C ASP A 93 -8.12 -10.60 -24.10
N CYS A 94 -7.08 -10.79 -23.29
CA CYS A 94 -5.70 -10.43 -23.54
C CYS A 94 -4.84 -11.70 -23.44
N ASN A 95 -4.92 -12.54 -24.47
CA ASN A 95 -4.17 -13.81 -24.58
C ASN A 95 -4.50 -14.81 -23.44
N GLY A 96 -5.79 -15.03 -23.19
CA GLY A 96 -6.33 -15.88 -22.12
C GLY A 96 -6.55 -15.15 -20.80
N GLN A 97 -5.76 -14.11 -20.51
CA GLN A 97 -5.91 -13.31 -19.29
C GLN A 97 -6.98 -12.23 -19.45
N VAL A 98 -7.64 -11.86 -18.35
CA VAL A 98 -8.53 -10.71 -18.35
C VAL A 98 -7.72 -9.40 -18.45
N GLY A 99 -8.23 -8.48 -19.24
CA GLY A 99 -7.75 -7.11 -19.33
C GLY A 99 -8.88 -6.15 -19.70
N ALA A 100 -8.53 -4.98 -20.20
CA ALA A 100 -9.48 -3.99 -20.70
C ALA A 100 -9.08 -3.50 -22.10
N GLU A 101 -10.09 -3.27 -22.96
CA GLU A 101 -9.92 -2.53 -24.22
C GLU A 101 -10.29 -1.07 -24.00
N VAL A 102 -9.37 -0.16 -24.29
CA VAL A 102 -9.51 1.29 -24.05
C VAL A 102 -9.05 2.08 -25.26
N ASN A 103 -9.50 3.33 -25.38
CA ASN A 103 -8.93 4.28 -26.34
C ASN A 103 -7.85 5.11 -25.65
N TYR A 104 -6.61 4.93 -26.06
CA TYR A 104 -5.43 5.62 -25.55
C TYR A 104 -4.66 6.24 -26.72
N LEU A 105 -4.34 7.52 -26.64
CA LEU A 105 -3.64 8.26 -27.71
C LEU A 105 -4.29 8.14 -29.09
N GLY A 106 -5.63 8.15 -29.11
CA GLY A 106 -6.42 8.01 -30.34
C GLY A 106 -6.46 6.59 -30.93
N LYS A 107 -5.89 5.59 -30.25
CA LYS A 107 -5.84 4.20 -30.70
C LYS A 107 -6.55 3.28 -29.72
N LYS A 108 -7.13 2.20 -30.25
CA LYS A 108 -7.63 1.10 -29.42
C LYS A 108 -6.46 0.26 -28.93
N GLU A 109 -6.31 0.17 -27.62
CA GLU A 109 -5.25 -0.58 -26.95
C GLU A 109 -5.88 -1.60 -25.99
N LYS A 110 -5.17 -2.70 -25.77
CA LYS A 110 -5.52 -3.72 -24.79
C LYS A 110 -4.43 -3.83 -23.75
N PHE A 111 -4.82 -3.81 -22.48
CA PHE A 111 -3.92 -3.98 -21.35
C PHE A 111 -4.42 -5.10 -20.45
N THR A 112 -3.53 -6.03 -20.07
CA THR A 112 -3.86 -7.06 -19.08
C THR A 112 -4.13 -6.42 -17.71
N ALA A 113 -4.87 -7.12 -16.84
CA ALA A 113 -5.06 -6.67 -15.46
C ALA A 113 -3.73 -6.44 -14.72
N THR A 114 -2.71 -7.27 -14.97
CA THR A 114 -1.37 -7.10 -14.41
C THR A 114 -0.72 -5.78 -14.85
N GLN A 115 -0.83 -5.41 -16.14
CA GLN A 115 -0.35 -4.11 -16.62
C GLN A 115 -1.11 -2.97 -15.97
N LEU A 116 -2.45 -3.04 -15.90
CA LEU A 116 -3.28 -1.99 -15.29
C LEU A 116 -2.95 -1.77 -13.80
N VAL A 117 -2.71 -2.84 -13.05
CA VAL A 117 -2.21 -2.75 -11.67
C VAL A 117 -0.83 -2.10 -11.64
N ALA A 118 0.08 -2.46 -12.56
CA ALA A 118 1.41 -1.84 -12.63
C ALA A 118 1.34 -0.33 -12.87
N MET A 119 0.51 0.13 -13.82
CA MET A 119 0.28 1.57 -14.07
C MET A 119 -0.18 2.28 -12.80
N TYR A 120 -1.11 1.67 -12.06
CA TYR A 120 -1.58 2.22 -10.81
C TYR A 120 -0.50 2.24 -9.72
N LEU A 121 0.28 1.16 -9.58
CA LEU A 121 1.39 1.10 -8.63
C LEU A 121 2.51 2.09 -8.96
N SER A 122 2.73 2.43 -10.23
CA SER A 122 3.62 3.54 -10.63
C SER A 122 3.15 4.87 -10.05
N LYS A 123 1.85 5.16 -10.08
CA LYS A 123 1.28 6.35 -9.43
C LYS A 123 1.46 6.32 -7.92
N ILE A 124 1.20 5.19 -7.28
CA ILE A 124 1.40 5.01 -5.82
C ILE A 124 2.86 5.22 -5.42
N LYS A 125 3.80 4.69 -6.21
CA LYS A 125 5.25 4.92 -6.06
C LYS A 125 5.61 6.39 -6.19
N GLN A 126 5.06 7.10 -7.18
CA GLN A 126 5.28 8.54 -7.36
C GLN A 126 4.75 9.34 -6.16
N THR A 127 3.53 9.06 -5.69
CA THR A 127 2.95 9.72 -4.52
C THR A 127 3.81 9.51 -3.26
N ALA A 128 4.22 8.26 -2.98
CA ALA A 128 5.09 7.97 -1.85
C ALA A 128 6.48 8.64 -1.99
N GLY A 129 7.07 8.64 -3.19
CA GLY A 129 8.35 9.28 -3.45
C GLY A 129 8.30 10.80 -3.34
N ALA A 130 7.20 11.42 -3.75
CA ALA A 130 6.97 12.85 -3.63
C ALA A 130 6.85 13.31 -2.16
N GLU A 131 6.24 12.50 -1.29
CA GLU A 131 6.16 12.77 0.15
C GLU A 131 7.51 12.53 0.85
N LEU A 132 8.18 11.42 0.54
CA LEU A 132 9.45 11.06 1.18
C LEU A 132 10.64 11.87 0.67
N LYS A 133 10.52 12.55 -0.48
CA LYS A 133 11.61 13.20 -1.21
C LYS A 133 12.80 12.27 -1.47
N LEU A 134 12.51 10.97 -1.62
CA LEU A 134 13.49 9.90 -1.81
C LEU A 134 12.93 8.85 -2.79
N PRO A 135 13.78 8.12 -3.52
CA PRO A 135 13.33 7.00 -4.34
C PRO A 135 12.61 5.93 -3.53
N VAL A 136 11.48 5.45 -4.06
CA VAL A 136 10.72 4.32 -3.52
C VAL A 136 10.95 3.08 -4.35
N GLN A 137 11.47 2.04 -3.69
CA GLN A 137 11.78 0.74 -4.30
C GLN A 137 11.15 -0.39 -3.50
N ASP A 138 11.31 -0.40 -2.18
CA ASP A 138 10.85 -1.49 -1.33
C ASP A 138 9.47 -1.22 -0.73
N VAL A 139 8.56 -2.18 -0.89
CA VAL A 139 7.17 -2.05 -0.43
C VAL A 139 6.65 -3.34 0.20
N CYS A 140 5.70 -3.22 1.12
CA CYS A 140 4.79 -4.32 1.49
C CYS A 140 3.37 -3.96 1.07
N LEU A 141 2.66 -4.91 0.44
CA LEU A 141 1.29 -4.70 -0.02
C LEU A 141 0.35 -5.62 0.75
N SER A 142 -0.80 -5.11 1.18
CA SER A 142 -1.87 -5.94 1.72
C SER A 142 -2.68 -6.61 0.61
N VAL A 143 -3.05 -7.86 0.84
CA VAL A 143 -3.85 -8.67 -0.08
C VAL A 143 -4.94 -9.43 0.70
N PRO A 144 -6.07 -9.76 0.05
CA PRO A 144 -7.10 -10.54 0.68
C PRO A 144 -6.58 -11.96 0.90
N PRO A 145 -6.94 -12.61 2.02
CA PRO A 145 -6.46 -13.96 2.31
C PRO A 145 -6.94 -15.01 1.31
N TRP A 146 -8.03 -14.71 0.57
CA TRP A 146 -8.57 -15.57 -0.47
C TRP A 146 -7.77 -15.54 -1.78
N PHE A 147 -6.81 -14.63 -1.93
CA PHE A 147 -5.96 -14.60 -3.12
C PHE A 147 -5.19 -15.91 -3.29
N THR A 148 -5.29 -16.48 -4.49
CA THR A 148 -4.52 -17.66 -4.90
C THR A 148 -3.07 -17.28 -5.23
N ASP A 149 -2.21 -18.29 -5.33
CA ASP A 149 -0.83 -18.20 -5.81
C ASP A 149 -0.72 -17.38 -7.11
N VAL A 150 -1.59 -17.64 -8.10
CA VAL A 150 -1.63 -16.92 -9.37
C VAL A 150 -1.89 -15.42 -9.18
N GLN A 151 -2.83 -15.04 -8.32
CA GLN A 151 -3.15 -13.63 -8.07
C GLN A 151 -2.04 -12.93 -7.28
N ARG A 152 -1.40 -13.63 -6.34
CA ARG A 152 -0.23 -13.14 -5.60
C ARG A 152 0.95 -12.90 -6.53
N ARG A 153 1.23 -13.85 -7.45
CA ARG A 153 2.24 -13.70 -8.50
C ARG A 153 1.94 -12.53 -9.42
N ALA A 154 0.71 -12.38 -9.87
CA ALA A 154 0.31 -11.24 -10.71
C ALA A 154 0.56 -9.88 -10.03
N LEU A 155 0.37 -9.76 -8.71
CA LEU A 155 0.70 -8.53 -7.98
C LEU A 155 2.21 -8.32 -7.83
N ILE A 156 3.00 -9.38 -7.64
CA ILE A 156 4.46 -9.30 -7.63
C ILE A 156 4.97 -8.83 -8.99
N ASP A 157 4.48 -9.45 -10.08
CA ASP A 157 4.85 -9.07 -11.44
C ASP A 157 4.43 -7.62 -11.75
N ALA A 158 3.22 -7.21 -11.35
CA ALA A 158 2.77 -5.83 -11.52
C ALA A 158 3.64 -4.82 -10.77
N ALA A 159 4.08 -5.17 -9.54
CA ALA A 159 4.99 -4.34 -8.78
C ALA A 159 6.38 -4.25 -9.44
N GLU A 160 6.91 -5.37 -9.96
CA GLU A 160 8.17 -5.39 -10.71
C GLU A 160 8.09 -4.51 -11.96
N ILE A 161 6.99 -4.57 -12.72
CA ILE A 161 6.73 -3.70 -13.89
C ILE A 161 6.71 -2.21 -13.48
N ALA A 162 6.16 -1.87 -12.31
CA ALA A 162 6.19 -0.51 -11.74
C ALA A 162 7.58 -0.11 -11.17
N GLY A 163 8.57 -1.00 -11.23
CA GLY A 163 9.90 -0.83 -10.66
C GLY A 163 9.87 -0.78 -9.13
N LEU A 164 9.03 -1.60 -8.50
CA LEU A 164 8.94 -1.85 -7.06
C LEU A 164 9.37 -3.27 -6.75
N ARG A 165 10.05 -3.46 -5.62
CA ARG A 165 10.35 -4.76 -5.03
C ARG A 165 9.40 -5.02 -3.86
N VAL A 166 8.57 -6.05 -4.00
CA VAL A 166 7.67 -6.48 -2.93
C VAL A 166 8.48 -7.26 -1.89
N LEU A 167 8.65 -6.70 -0.69
CA LEU A 167 9.28 -7.40 0.43
C LEU A 167 8.33 -8.42 1.06
N ARG A 168 7.03 -8.12 1.10
CA ARG A 168 5.99 -9.05 1.55
C ARG A 168 4.64 -8.69 0.95
N LEU A 169 3.89 -9.71 0.55
CA LEU A 169 2.44 -9.62 0.42
C LEU A 169 1.86 -10.10 1.75
N ILE A 170 1.21 -9.21 2.50
CA ILE A 170 0.65 -9.50 3.82
C ILE A 170 -0.87 -9.64 3.71
N ASN A 171 -1.47 -10.61 4.40
CA ASN A 171 -2.93 -10.73 4.39
C ASN A 171 -3.56 -9.53 5.12
N ASP A 172 -4.71 -9.04 4.61
CA ASP A 172 -5.40 -7.85 5.14
C ASP A 172 -5.64 -7.93 6.66
N GLY A 173 -6.19 -9.06 7.15
CA GLY A 173 -6.38 -9.31 8.59
C GLY A 173 -5.08 -9.39 9.39
N THR A 174 -4.03 -9.97 8.81
CA THR A 174 -2.69 -10.03 9.42
C THR A 174 -2.03 -8.65 9.52
N ALA A 175 -2.27 -7.78 8.53
CA ALA A 175 -1.79 -6.40 8.56
C ALA A 175 -2.49 -5.61 9.68
N ALA A 176 -3.83 -5.71 9.79
CA ALA A 176 -4.58 -5.12 10.89
C ALA A 176 -4.07 -5.62 12.25
N ALA A 177 -3.87 -6.94 12.38
CA ALA A 177 -3.36 -7.59 13.57
C ALA A 177 -1.96 -7.11 13.96
N LEU A 178 -1.06 -6.95 12.99
CA LEU A 178 0.28 -6.43 13.23
C LEU A 178 0.24 -4.99 13.73
N GLY A 179 -0.54 -4.12 13.08
CA GLY A 179 -0.70 -2.72 13.50
C GLY A 179 -1.30 -2.59 14.90
N TRP A 180 -2.22 -3.49 15.26
CA TRP A 180 -2.79 -3.57 16.60
C TRP A 180 -1.76 -4.08 17.62
N GLY A 181 -1.17 -5.25 17.39
CA GLY A 181 -0.34 -5.95 18.38
C GLY A 181 0.98 -5.25 18.68
N ILE A 182 1.69 -4.74 17.66
CA ILE A 182 3.03 -4.14 17.85
C ILE A 182 2.99 -2.88 18.72
N THR A 183 1.84 -2.19 18.76
CA THR A 183 1.65 -0.95 19.53
C THR A 183 1.15 -1.20 20.95
N LYS A 184 0.70 -2.41 21.29
CA LYS A 184 0.29 -2.77 22.66
C LYS A 184 1.50 -3.01 23.56
N LEU A 185 1.38 -2.57 24.81
CA LEU A 185 2.43 -2.70 25.84
C LEU A 185 2.07 -3.75 26.90
N ASP A 186 0.81 -4.16 26.94
CA ASP A 186 0.16 -4.99 27.95
C ASP A 186 -0.18 -6.40 27.42
N LEU A 187 0.50 -6.86 26.37
CA LEU A 187 0.28 -8.21 25.84
C LEU A 187 0.80 -9.27 26.83
N PRO A 188 0.12 -10.43 26.95
CA PRO A 188 0.49 -11.50 27.88
C PRO A 188 1.93 -12.00 27.67
N ALA A 189 2.57 -12.44 28.75
CA ALA A 189 3.90 -13.06 28.69
C ALA A 189 3.88 -14.40 27.92
N PRO A 190 5.03 -14.91 27.44
CA PRO A 190 5.11 -16.19 26.72
C PRO A 190 4.45 -17.38 27.45
N GLU A 191 4.52 -17.41 28.78
CA GLU A 191 3.97 -18.43 29.67
C GLU A 191 2.48 -18.24 29.99
N GLU A 192 1.91 -17.07 29.73
CA GLU A 192 0.50 -16.77 30.00
C GLU A 192 -0.41 -17.23 28.84
N ALA A 193 -1.71 -17.31 29.13
CA ALA A 193 -2.72 -17.54 28.09
C ALA A 193 -2.66 -16.39 27.07
N PRO A 194 -2.68 -16.69 25.75
CA PRO A 194 -2.63 -15.65 24.73
C PRO A 194 -3.90 -14.80 24.76
N ARG A 195 -3.77 -13.52 24.45
CA ARG A 195 -4.93 -12.66 24.20
C ARG A 195 -5.45 -12.95 22.80
N ARG A 196 -6.73 -13.34 22.69
CA ARG A 196 -7.40 -13.72 21.44
C ARG A 196 -8.21 -12.55 20.90
N VAL A 197 -7.86 -12.11 19.71
CA VAL A 197 -8.54 -11.00 19.04
C VAL A 197 -9.13 -11.49 17.72
N CYS A 198 -10.41 -11.21 17.52
CA CYS A 198 -11.10 -11.40 16.24
C CYS A 198 -11.07 -10.09 15.47
N PHE A 199 -10.38 -10.05 14.34
CA PHE A 199 -10.39 -8.92 13.42
C PHE A 199 -11.46 -9.13 12.36
N VAL A 200 -12.33 -8.14 12.20
CA VAL A 200 -13.40 -8.12 11.20
C VAL A 200 -13.14 -6.97 10.26
N ASP A 201 -12.86 -7.26 9.00
CA ASP A 201 -12.66 -6.25 7.94
C ASP A 201 -13.75 -6.36 6.88
N ILE A 202 -14.58 -5.32 6.74
CA ILE A 202 -15.56 -5.22 5.67
C ILE A 202 -15.21 -4.02 4.81
N GLY A 203 -14.60 -4.29 3.65
CA GLY A 203 -14.13 -3.31 2.71
C GLY A 203 -15.17 -2.91 1.66
N HIS A 204 -14.68 -2.50 0.49
CA HIS A 204 -15.56 -2.18 -0.65
C HIS A 204 -16.11 -3.42 -1.36
N SER A 205 -15.35 -4.51 -1.43
CA SER A 205 -15.76 -5.72 -2.17
C SER A 205 -15.73 -7.00 -1.36
N SER A 206 -15.06 -7.04 -0.20
CA SER A 206 -14.83 -8.26 0.55
C SER A 206 -15.03 -8.05 2.05
N TYR A 207 -15.49 -9.12 2.69
CA TYR A 207 -15.62 -9.27 4.12
C TYR A 207 -14.64 -10.37 4.56
N THR A 208 -13.69 -10.05 5.44
CA THR A 208 -12.71 -10.98 6.01
C THR A 208 -12.82 -11.04 7.53
N VAL A 209 -12.61 -12.23 8.09
CA VAL A 209 -12.48 -12.46 9.54
C VAL A 209 -11.16 -13.17 9.80
N SER A 210 -10.37 -12.67 10.75
CA SER A 210 -9.14 -13.33 11.20
C SER A 210 -9.11 -13.44 12.73
N ILE A 211 -8.92 -14.64 13.24
CA ILE A 211 -8.72 -14.88 14.67
C ILE A 211 -7.22 -15.01 14.94
N VAL A 212 -6.71 -14.18 15.84
CA VAL A 212 -5.28 -14.04 16.11
C VAL A 212 -5.01 -14.15 17.61
N GLU A 213 -4.02 -14.94 17.96
CA GLU A 213 -3.48 -15.03 19.31
C GLU A 213 -2.26 -14.10 19.44
N PHE A 214 -2.25 -13.29 20.50
CA PHE A 214 -1.15 -12.39 20.84
C PHE A 214 -0.47 -12.78 22.14
N LYS A 215 0.85 -12.72 22.11
CA LYS A 215 1.74 -12.70 23.27
C LYS A 215 2.76 -11.58 23.09
N LYS A 216 3.52 -11.28 24.13
CA LYS A 216 4.54 -10.22 24.09
C LYS A 216 5.56 -10.48 22.98
N GLY A 217 5.52 -9.63 21.95
CA GLY A 217 6.46 -9.71 20.81
C GLY A 217 6.07 -10.72 19.73
N GLU A 218 4.86 -11.27 19.73
CA GLU A 218 4.40 -12.14 18.65
C GLU A 218 2.89 -12.11 18.41
N LEU A 219 2.52 -12.39 17.16
CA LEU A 219 1.16 -12.74 16.78
C LEU A 219 1.16 -14.07 16.01
N ALA A 220 0.12 -14.87 16.22
CA ALA A 220 -0.13 -16.10 15.49
C ALA A 220 -1.59 -16.14 14.99
N VAL A 221 -1.77 -16.10 13.68
CA VAL A 221 -3.07 -16.27 13.05
C VAL A 221 -3.51 -17.73 13.21
N LYS A 222 -4.75 -17.95 13.68
CA LYS A 222 -5.31 -19.30 13.90
C LYS A 222 -6.34 -19.68 12.85
N ALA A 223 -7.10 -18.71 12.38
CA ALA A 223 -8.07 -18.90 11.33
C ALA A 223 -8.24 -17.60 10.56
N THR A 224 -8.50 -17.74 9.26
CA THR A 224 -8.90 -16.63 8.40
C THR A 224 -9.95 -17.14 7.42
N THR A 225 -11.08 -16.43 7.36
CA THR A 225 -12.26 -16.76 6.55
C THR A 225 -12.81 -15.50 5.89
N TRP A 226 -13.71 -15.65 4.92
CA TRP A 226 -14.17 -14.52 4.13
C TRP A 226 -15.50 -14.78 3.44
N ASP A 227 -16.19 -13.69 3.09
CA ASP A 227 -17.12 -13.63 1.97
C ASP A 227 -16.55 -12.62 0.96
N LYS A 228 -16.13 -13.12 -0.21
CA LYS A 228 -15.45 -12.30 -1.21
C LYS A 228 -16.40 -11.38 -1.99
N ASP A 229 -17.71 -11.61 -1.92
CA ASP A 229 -18.73 -10.86 -2.66
C ASP A 229 -19.70 -10.22 -1.65
N PHE A 230 -19.09 -9.57 -0.66
CA PHE A 230 -19.76 -8.89 0.44
C PHE A 230 -18.95 -7.64 0.78
N GLY A 231 -19.39 -6.48 0.31
CA GLY A 231 -18.80 -5.22 0.71
C GLY A 231 -19.63 -4.01 0.33
N GLY A 232 -19.00 -2.84 0.49
CA GLY A 232 -19.63 -1.56 0.18
C GLY A 232 -20.26 -1.46 -1.21
N ARG A 233 -19.68 -2.10 -2.23
CA ARG A 233 -20.17 -2.09 -3.63
C ARG A 233 -21.49 -2.83 -3.79
N ASP A 234 -21.71 -3.88 -3.01
CA ASP A 234 -22.92 -4.71 -3.07
C ASP A 234 -24.07 -3.97 -2.37
N PHE A 235 -23.76 -3.19 -1.32
CA PHE A 235 -24.71 -2.25 -0.71
C PHE A 235 -25.09 -1.11 -1.66
N ASP A 236 -24.10 -0.55 -2.36
CA ASP A 236 -24.32 0.49 -3.37
C ASP A 236 -25.20 -0.07 -4.51
N ARG A 237 -24.95 -1.32 -4.92
CA ARG A 237 -25.73 -1.99 -5.96
C ARG A 237 -27.19 -2.16 -5.56
N ALA A 238 -27.48 -2.58 -4.33
CA ALA A 238 -28.85 -2.72 -3.84
C ALA A 238 -29.63 -1.39 -3.89
N LEU A 239 -28.97 -0.28 -3.52
CA LEU A 239 -29.53 1.07 -3.66
C LEU A 239 -29.76 1.45 -5.13
N VAL A 240 -28.79 1.19 -6.01
CA VAL A 240 -28.91 1.47 -7.45
C VAL A 240 -30.07 0.69 -8.07
N ASP A 241 -30.24 -0.59 -7.74
CA ASP A 241 -31.33 -1.41 -8.26
C ASP A 241 -32.70 -0.92 -7.77
N HIS A 242 -32.79 -0.40 -6.54
CA HIS A 242 -33.99 0.26 -6.02
C HIS A 242 -34.28 1.57 -6.77
N LEU A 243 -33.29 2.46 -6.87
CA LEU A 243 -33.42 3.74 -7.56
C LEU A 243 -33.73 3.57 -9.05
N ALA A 244 -33.19 2.55 -9.71
CA ALA A 244 -33.51 2.21 -11.10
C ALA A 244 -35.01 1.92 -11.28
N LYS A 245 -35.60 1.14 -10.36
CA LYS A 245 -37.04 0.84 -10.38
C LYS A 245 -37.87 2.09 -10.11
N GLU A 246 -37.48 2.88 -9.10
CA GLU A 246 -38.17 4.12 -8.76
C GLU A 246 -38.14 5.12 -9.93
N PHE A 247 -36.98 5.35 -10.54
CA PHE A 247 -36.83 6.31 -11.63
C PHE A 247 -37.55 5.86 -12.91
N LYS A 248 -37.56 4.56 -13.18
CA LYS A 248 -38.37 4.00 -14.28
C LYS A 248 -39.86 4.16 -14.04
N GLY A 249 -40.32 4.01 -12.78
CA GLY A 249 -41.71 4.19 -12.40
C GLY A 249 -42.16 5.65 -12.44
N LYS A 250 -41.45 6.52 -11.72
CA LYS A 250 -41.77 7.92 -11.43
C LYS A 250 -41.39 8.86 -12.57
N TYR A 251 -40.18 8.73 -13.11
CA TYR A 251 -39.63 9.63 -14.13
C TYR A 251 -39.64 9.05 -15.55
N LYS A 252 -40.04 7.77 -15.71
CA LYS A 252 -40.00 7.05 -17.00
C LYS A 252 -38.60 7.00 -17.62
N VAL A 253 -37.57 7.05 -16.79
CA VAL A 253 -36.15 6.99 -17.18
C VAL A 253 -35.59 5.62 -16.80
N ASP A 254 -35.00 4.92 -17.78
CA ASP A 254 -34.29 3.67 -17.54
C ASP A 254 -32.77 3.92 -17.51
N ILE A 255 -32.22 4.06 -16.29
CA ILE A 255 -30.79 4.34 -16.12
C ILE A 255 -29.90 3.18 -16.57
N MET A 256 -30.42 1.96 -16.65
CA MET A 256 -29.64 0.77 -17.02
C MET A 256 -29.24 0.80 -18.50
N THR A 257 -29.95 1.56 -19.33
CA THR A 257 -29.64 1.69 -20.76
C THR A 257 -28.62 2.80 -21.06
N HIS A 258 -28.21 3.59 -20.07
CA HIS A 258 -27.34 4.76 -20.29
C HIS A 258 -26.20 4.85 -19.26
N GLY A 259 -24.98 4.53 -19.69
CA GLY A 259 -23.81 4.40 -18.80
C GLY A 259 -23.53 5.62 -17.91
N ARG A 260 -23.68 6.85 -18.42
CA ARG A 260 -23.50 8.07 -17.60
C ARG A 260 -24.58 8.25 -16.53
N ALA A 261 -25.82 7.87 -16.83
CA ALA A 261 -26.92 7.96 -15.87
C ALA A 261 -26.73 6.93 -14.75
N LEU A 262 -26.33 5.71 -15.13
CA LEU A 262 -25.96 4.66 -14.19
C LEU A 262 -24.79 5.09 -13.29
N ALA A 263 -23.70 5.62 -13.86
CA ALA A 263 -22.53 6.07 -13.10
C ALA A 263 -22.86 7.20 -12.11
N ARG A 264 -23.67 8.19 -12.52
CA ARG A 264 -24.16 9.25 -11.61
C ARG A 264 -25.00 8.66 -10.47
N THR A 265 -25.83 7.67 -10.77
CA THR A 265 -26.67 6.99 -9.77
C THR A 265 -25.82 6.17 -8.79
N ILE A 266 -24.77 5.48 -9.27
CA ILE A 266 -23.81 4.77 -8.40
C ILE A 266 -23.12 5.74 -7.44
N ALA A 267 -22.62 6.88 -7.93
CA ALA A 267 -22.00 7.90 -7.09
C ALA A 267 -22.96 8.47 -6.03
N ALA A 268 -24.22 8.71 -6.42
CA ALA A 268 -25.26 9.15 -5.50
C ALA A 268 -25.61 8.07 -4.46
N ALA A 269 -25.68 6.80 -4.86
CA ALA A 269 -25.94 5.67 -3.97
C ALA A 269 -24.83 5.52 -2.92
N GLU A 270 -23.56 5.60 -3.32
CA GLU A 270 -22.42 5.53 -2.38
C GLU A 270 -22.49 6.66 -1.34
N LYS A 271 -22.79 7.88 -1.78
CA LYS A 271 -22.97 9.03 -0.88
C LYS A 271 -24.15 8.82 0.07
N THR A 272 -25.26 8.32 -0.44
CA THR A 272 -26.50 8.04 0.33
C THR A 272 -26.24 7.01 1.42
N LYS A 273 -25.61 5.88 1.08
CA LYS A 273 -25.18 4.85 2.05
C LYS A 273 -24.35 5.44 3.19
N LYS A 274 -23.37 6.29 2.87
CA LYS A 274 -22.53 6.94 3.89
C LYS A 274 -23.34 7.86 4.80
N ILE A 275 -24.28 8.65 4.26
CA ILE A 275 -25.16 9.51 5.05
C ILE A 275 -26.06 8.66 5.97
N LEU A 276 -26.62 7.56 5.48
CA LEU A 276 -27.48 6.65 6.24
C LEU A 276 -26.74 5.91 7.37
N SER A 277 -25.41 5.80 7.28
CA SER A 277 -24.61 5.26 8.40
C SER A 277 -24.60 6.19 9.62
N ALA A 278 -24.87 7.49 9.43
CA ALA A 278 -24.95 8.48 10.51
C ALA A 278 -26.39 8.95 10.79
N ASN A 279 -27.24 9.02 9.76
CA ASN A 279 -28.59 9.58 9.83
C ASN A 279 -29.66 8.51 9.58
N GLN A 280 -30.89 8.74 10.03
CA GLN A 280 -32.01 7.81 9.82
C GLN A 280 -32.62 7.89 8.41
N GLN A 281 -32.33 8.95 7.67
CA GLN A 281 -32.83 9.18 6.32
C GLN A 281 -31.85 10.05 5.53
N ALA A 282 -31.80 9.89 4.21
CA ALA A 282 -30.94 10.63 3.30
C ALA A 282 -31.67 10.99 2.00
N PRO A 283 -31.64 12.26 1.56
CA PRO A 283 -32.15 12.63 0.24
C PRO A 283 -31.18 12.20 -0.85
N VAL A 284 -31.72 11.73 -1.96
CA VAL A 284 -30.99 11.41 -3.19
C VAL A 284 -31.43 12.39 -4.26
N ASN A 285 -30.56 13.32 -4.64
CA ASN A 285 -30.83 14.30 -5.69
C ASN A 285 -29.79 14.14 -6.79
N ILE A 286 -30.24 13.90 -8.02
CA ILE A 286 -29.38 13.75 -9.20
C ILE A 286 -29.92 14.67 -10.29
N GLU A 287 -29.15 15.73 -10.56
CA GLU A 287 -29.45 16.68 -11.63
C GLU A 287 -29.13 16.10 -13.00
N SER A 288 -29.95 16.44 -13.99
CA SER A 288 -29.82 16.04 -15.40
C SER A 288 -29.47 14.55 -15.55
N LEU A 289 -30.20 13.68 -14.83
CA LEU A 289 -29.95 12.24 -14.79
C LEU A 289 -29.95 11.65 -16.20
N MET A 290 -31.02 11.91 -16.95
CA MET A 290 -31.20 11.54 -18.35
C MET A 290 -32.26 12.44 -18.99
N ASN A 291 -32.11 12.81 -20.27
CA ASN A 291 -33.07 13.64 -21.01
C ASN A 291 -33.45 14.96 -20.28
N ASP A 292 -32.46 15.60 -19.65
CA ASP A 292 -32.63 16.82 -18.84
C ASP A 292 -33.63 16.70 -17.68
N ILE A 293 -33.91 15.47 -17.22
CA ILE A 293 -34.75 15.20 -16.07
C ILE A 293 -33.90 15.15 -14.80
N ASP A 294 -34.27 15.95 -13.82
CA ASP A 294 -33.77 15.86 -12.46
C ASP A 294 -34.55 14.79 -11.68
N ALA A 295 -33.80 13.91 -11.00
CA ALA A 295 -34.38 12.84 -10.19
C ALA A 295 -34.17 13.13 -8.70
N SER A 296 -35.22 12.96 -7.91
CA SER A 296 -35.19 13.09 -6.46
C SER A 296 -35.92 11.94 -5.79
N ALA A 297 -35.29 11.36 -4.78
CA ALA A 297 -35.82 10.31 -3.92
C ALA A 297 -35.42 10.57 -2.46
N MET A 298 -36.12 9.92 -1.54
CA MET A 298 -35.81 9.98 -0.10
C MET A 298 -35.69 8.54 0.39
N ILE A 299 -34.54 8.17 0.94
CA ILE A 299 -34.28 6.81 1.43
C ILE A 299 -34.12 6.86 2.93
N THR A 300 -34.83 5.98 3.64
CA THR A 300 -34.64 5.76 5.08
C THR A 300 -33.61 4.66 5.34
N ARG A 301 -32.99 4.68 6.53
CA ARG A 301 -32.06 3.62 6.96
C ARG A 301 -32.76 2.27 6.98
N GLN A 302 -34.00 2.22 7.47
CA GLN A 302 -34.79 1.01 7.53
C GLN A 302 -35.02 0.40 6.14
N GLU A 303 -35.37 1.22 5.14
CA GLU A 303 -35.52 0.75 3.76
C GLU A 303 -34.20 0.24 3.20
N PHE A 304 -33.11 0.99 3.39
CA PHE A 304 -31.78 0.56 2.96
C PHE A 304 -31.38 -0.79 3.58
N GLU A 305 -31.54 -0.95 4.89
CA GLU A 305 -31.23 -2.20 5.59
C GLU A 305 -32.10 -3.36 5.09
N ALA A 306 -33.39 -3.11 4.79
CA ALA A 306 -34.25 -4.10 4.14
C ALA A 306 -33.76 -4.48 2.72
N MET A 307 -33.21 -3.54 1.95
CA MET A 307 -32.64 -3.82 0.63
C MET A 307 -31.40 -4.71 0.71
N ILE A 308 -30.58 -4.56 1.75
CA ILE A 308 -29.34 -5.33 1.94
C ILE A 308 -29.51 -6.56 2.85
N GLU A 309 -30.74 -6.88 3.29
CA GLU A 309 -31.00 -8.04 4.15
C GLU A 309 -30.40 -9.36 3.64
N PRO A 310 -30.41 -9.68 2.32
CA PRO A 310 -29.76 -10.90 1.83
C PRO A 310 -28.26 -10.97 2.15
N LEU A 311 -27.57 -9.82 2.23
CA LEU A 311 -26.19 -9.74 2.67
C LEU A 311 -26.13 -9.82 4.20
N LEU A 312 -26.93 -9.04 4.92
CA LEU A 312 -26.95 -9.05 6.39
C LEU A 312 -27.24 -10.45 6.99
N ALA A 313 -28.06 -11.26 6.31
CA ALA A 313 -28.36 -12.63 6.71
C ALA A 313 -27.11 -13.53 6.69
N ARG A 314 -26.10 -13.22 5.87
CA ARG A 314 -24.84 -13.99 5.74
C ARG A 314 -23.70 -13.48 6.62
N THR A 315 -23.90 -12.42 7.40
CA THR A 315 -22.83 -11.82 8.24
C THR A 315 -22.23 -12.80 9.24
N HIS A 316 -22.99 -13.79 9.73
CA HIS A 316 -22.50 -14.77 10.69
C HIS A 316 -21.58 -15.84 10.08
N LEU A 317 -21.66 -16.10 8.77
CA LEU A 317 -21.01 -17.26 8.16
C LEU A 317 -19.47 -17.23 8.29
N PRO A 318 -18.77 -16.13 7.97
CA PRO A 318 -17.32 -16.09 8.15
C PRO A 318 -16.92 -16.14 9.63
N LEU A 319 -17.73 -15.61 10.54
CA LEU A 319 -17.46 -15.63 11.99
C LEU A 319 -17.52 -17.06 12.55
N GLU A 320 -18.56 -17.82 12.21
CA GLU A 320 -18.72 -19.21 12.62
C GLU A 320 -17.62 -20.09 12.06
N GLU A 321 -17.30 -19.93 10.78
CA GLU A 321 -16.24 -20.70 10.15
C GLU A 321 -14.87 -20.38 10.78
N ALA A 322 -14.59 -19.10 11.10
CA ALA A 322 -13.35 -18.71 11.75
C ALA A 322 -13.19 -19.36 13.13
N LEU A 323 -14.24 -19.32 13.96
CA LEU A 323 -14.26 -19.95 15.27
C LEU A 323 -14.06 -21.47 15.16
N ALA A 324 -14.75 -22.11 14.21
CA ALA A 324 -14.63 -23.56 13.97
C ALA A 324 -13.21 -23.94 13.53
N GLN A 325 -12.61 -23.20 12.59
CA GLN A 325 -11.23 -23.43 12.14
C GLN A 325 -10.20 -23.21 13.25
N ALA A 326 -10.40 -22.16 14.07
CA ALA A 326 -9.54 -21.88 15.22
C ALA A 326 -9.75 -22.86 16.38
N LYS A 327 -10.82 -23.67 16.35
CA LYS A 327 -11.28 -24.56 17.42
C LYS A 327 -11.55 -23.79 18.72
N LEU A 328 -12.20 -22.64 18.59
CA LEU A 328 -12.55 -21.74 19.68
C LEU A 328 -14.05 -21.49 19.72
N THR A 329 -14.54 -21.07 20.88
CA THR A 329 -15.92 -20.63 21.08
C THR A 329 -15.99 -19.09 21.13
N LYS A 330 -17.20 -18.53 21.12
CA LYS A 330 -17.40 -17.07 21.27
C LYS A 330 -16.84 -16.54 22.58
N ASP A 331 -16.91 -17.35 23.64
CA ASP A 331 -16.45 -16.99 24.99
C ASP A 331 -14.93 -16.88 25.06
N ASP A 332 -14.20 -17.61 24.22
CA ASP A 332 -12.74 -17.59 24.12
C ASP A 332 -12.17 -16.30 23.52
N ILE A 333 -12.99 -15.46 22.85
CA ILE A 333 -12.52 -14.25 22.17
C ILE A 333 -12.53 -13.05 23.13
N ASP A 334 -11.37 -12.43 23.36
CA ASP A 334 -11.24 -11.30 24.29
C ASP A 334 -11.67 -9.97 23.66
N VAL A 335 -11.31 -9.75 22.39
CA VAL A 335 -11.54 -8.48 21.68
C VAL A 335 -12.06 -8.75 20.28
N ILE A 336 -13.08 -7.99 19.86
CA ILE A 336 -13.60 -7.99 18.49
C ILE A 336 -13.24 -6.65 17.85
N GLU A 337 -12.15 -6.60 17.09
CA GLU A 337 -11.64 -5.38 16.47
C GLU A 337 -12.22 -5.23 15.05
N VAL A 338 -12.92 -4.14 14.78
CA VAL A 338 -13.63 -3.93 13.50
C VAL A 338 -12.98 -2.81 12.68
N VAL A 339 -12.64 -3.12 11.44
CA VAL A 339 -12.04 -2.20 10.46
C VAL A 339 -12.78 -2.25 9.11
N GLY A 340 -12.32 -1.49 8.12
CA GLY A 340 -12.91 -1.44 6.79
C GLY A 340 -14.08 -0.45 6.68
N GLY A 341 -14.19 0.22 5.53
CA GLY A 341 -15.21 1.27 5.34
C GLY A 341 -16.65 0.76 5.31
N GLY A 342 -16.87 -0.49 4.89
CA GLY A 342 -18.18 -1.13 4.82
C GLY A 342 -18.76 -1.49 6.18
N SER A 343 -17.93 -1.73 7.20
CA SER A 343 -18.36 -2.05 8.56
C SER A 343 -19.01 -0.86 9.29
N ARG A 344 -19.04 0.34 8.69
CA ARG A 344 -19.70 1.52 9.23
C ARG A 344 -21.23 1.45 9.19
N VAL A 345 -21.81 0.55 8.39
CA VAL A 345 -23.26 0.32 8.35
C VAL A 345 -23.74 -0.19 9.73
N PRO A 346 -24.70 0.49 10.39
CA PRO A 346 -25.13 0.15 11.75
C PRO A 346 -25.61 -1.29 11.91
N ALA A 347 -26.49 -1.78 11.03
CA ALA A 347 -26.99 -3.16 11.10
C ALA A 347 -25.88 -4.24 11.06
N LEU A 348 -24.75 -3.99 10.37
CA LEU A 348 -23.63 -4.93 10.39
C LEU A 348 -22.97 -4.99 11.78
N LYS A 349 -22.72 -3.83 12.40
CA LYS A 349 -22.16 -3.75 13.74
C LYS A 349 -23.06 -4.45 14.75
N GLU A 350 -24.37 -4.20 14.65
CA GLU A 350 -25.36 -4.83 15.53
C GLU A 350 -25.34 -6.36 15.38
N ARG A 351 -25.34 -6.90 14.16
CA ARG A 351 -25.29 -8.35 13.92
C ARG A 351 -23.99 -8.99 14.39
N ILE A 352 -22.84 -8.34 14.19
CA ILE A 352 -21.55 -8.84 14.68
C ILE A 352 -21.54 -8.83 16.22
N GLN A 353 -22.03 -7.74 16.83
CA GLN A 353 -22.08 -7.61 18.28
C GLN A 353 -23.04 -8.65 18.90
N GLU A 354 -24.22 -8.84 18.33
CA GLU A 354 -25.21 -9.84 18.74
C GLU A 354 -24.64 -11.25 18.58
N PHE A 355 -23.93 -11.53 17.48
CA PHE A 355 -23.29 -12.81 17.27
C PHE A 355 -22.33 -13.17 18.41
N PHE A 356 -21.47 -12.25 18.86
CA PHE A 356 -20.53 -12.51 19.95
C PHE A 356 -21.11 -12.34 21.35
N GLY A 357 -22.19 -11.56 21.51
CA GLY A 357 -22.70 -11.14 22.82
C GLY A 357 -21.71 -10.27 23.61
N LYS A 358 -20.76 -9.62 22.92
CA LYS A 358 -19.63 -8.85 23.49
C LYS A 358 -19.49 -7.52 22.75
N PRO A 359 -19.05 -6.44 23.42
CA PRO A 359 -18.88 -5.13 22.77
C PRO A 359 -17.81 -5.17 21.68
N LEU A 360 -18.05 -4.42 20.60
CA LEU A 360 -17.07 -4.23 19.53
C LEU A 360 -16.00 -3.20 19.93
N SER A 361 -14.78 -3.41 19.43
CA SER A 361 -13.62 -2.54 19.60
C SER A 361 -13.29 -1.82 18.30
N PHE A 362 -12.91 -0.55 18.42
CA PHE A 362 -12.59 0.37 17.33
C PHE A 362 -11.30 1.16 17.64
N THR A 363 -10.30 0.50 18.22
CA THR A 363 -9.03 1.13 18.62
C THR A 363 -8.14 1.44 17.42
N LEU A 364 -8.30 0.71 16.32
CA LEU A 364 -7.66 0.99 15.03
C LEU A 364 -8.45 2.04 14.24
N ASN A 365 -7.73 2.85 13.46
CA ASN A 365 -8.36 3.63 12.41
C ASN A 365 -8.81 2.69 11.27
N ALA A 366 -10.12 2.57 11.08
CA ALA A 366 -10.73 1.63 10.14
C ALA A 366 -10.29 1.78 8.67
N ASP A 367 -9.86 2.98 8.24
CA ASP A 367 -9.40 3.21 6.86
C ASP A 367 -7.86 3.08 6.72
N GLU A 368 -7.10 3.15 7.82
CA GLU A 368 -5.64 3.23 7.78
C GLU A 368 -4.93 1.98 8.33
N ALA A 369 -5.67 1.12 9.02
CA ALA A 369 -5.15 -0.02 9.77
C ALA A 369 -4.25 -0.93 8.92
N LEU A 370 -4.73 -1.30 7.73
CA LEU A 370 -4.02 -2.22 6.82
C LEU A 370 -2.74 -1.58 6.29
N ALA A 371 -2.78 -0.33 5.84
CA ALA A 371 -1.60 0.36 5.33
C ALA A 371 -0.53 0.52 6.43
N ARG A 372 -0.95 0.90 7.65
CA ARG A 372 -0.05 1.02 8.81
C ARG A 372 0.57 -0.32 9.18
N GLY A 373 -0.22 -1.40 9.21
CA GLY A 373 0.25 -2.76 9.41
C GLY A 373 1.27 -3.19 8.35
N SER A 374 0.97 -2.93 7.08
CA SER A 374 1.90 -3.18 5.96
C SER A 374 3.20 -2.39 6.12
N ALA A 375 3.15 -1.15 6.60
CA ALA A 375 4.35 -0.33 6.83
C ALA A 375 5.21 -0.91 7.96
N PHE A 376 4.60 -1.38 9.06
CA PHE A 376 5.32 -2.12 10.10
C PHE A 376 5.93 -3.41 9.55
N SER A 377 5.22 -4.18 8.73
CA SER A 377 5.77 -5.38 8.10
C SER A 377 6.97 -5.03 7.20
N CYS A 378 6.90 -3.93 6.46
CA CYS A 378 8.00 -3.44 5.63
C CYS A 378 9.19 -3.01 6.50
N ALA A 379 8.93 -2.39 7.66
CA ALA A 379 9.96 -1.96 8.59
C ALA A 379 10.70 -3.15 9.22
N ILE A 380 9.97 -4.21 9.63
CA ILE A 380 10.54 -5.46 10.15
C ILE A 380 11.51 -6.10 9.15
N LEU A 381 11.21 -6.02 7.86
CA LEU A 381 12.02 -6.60 6.78
C LEU A 381 13.14 -5.67 6.29
N SER A 382 13.19 -4.43 6.78
CA SER A 382 14.20 -3.48 6.35
C SER A 382 15.54 -3.76 7.06
N PRO A 383 16.66 -3.84 6.32
CA PRO A 383 17.98 -3.94 6.94
C PRO A 383 18.42 -2.63 7.64
N VAL A 384 17.74 -1.51 7.38
CA VAL A 384 18.12 -0.17 7.88
C VAL A 384 17.23 0.27 9.04
N PHE A 385 15.91 0.03 8.95
CA PHE A 385 14.99 0.41 10.00
C PHE A 385 14.93 -0.67 11.08
N ARG A 386 15.32 -0.30 12.30
CA ARG A 386 15.14 -1.15 13.47
C ARG A 386 13.80 -0.84 14.13
N VAL A 387 12.94 -1.84 14.21
CA VAL A 387 11.69 -1.80 14.97
C VAL A 387 11.79 -2.74 16.17
N ARG A 388 10.80 -2.69 17.06
CA ARG A 388 10.68 -3.68 18.13
C ARG A 388 10.57 -5.07 17.52
N ASP A 389 11.30 -6.04 18.09
CA ASP A 389 11.19 -7.43 17.69
C ASP A 389 9.74 -7.90 17.86
N PHE A 390 9.13 -8.27 16.73
CA PHE A 390 7.75 -8.72 16.68
C PHE A 390 7.61 -9.83 15.63
N SER A 391 7.35 -11.05 16.08
CA SER A 391 7.17 -12.22 15.22
C SER A 391 5.76 -12.25 14.63
N VAL A 392 5.66 -12.58 13.34
CA VAL A 392 4.40 -12.65 12.60
C VAL A 392 4.29 -14.05 12.01
N GLN A 393 3.35 -14.84 12.53
CA GLN A 393 3.00 -16.15 12.00
C GLN A 393 1.62 -16.08 11.35
N ASP A 394 1.58 -16.24 10.03
CA ASP A 394 0.35 -16.31 9.24
C ASP A 394 0.07 -17.78 8.85
N ILE A 395 -1.03 -18.05 8.16
CA ILE A 395 -1.46 -19.40 7.78
C ILE A 395 -1.66 -19.56 6.27
N ILE A 396 -1.56 -20.80 5.81
CA ILE A 396 -1.85 -21.19 4.43
C ILE A 396 -3.37 -21.34 4.25
N SER A 397 -3.95 -20.58 3.32
CA SER A 397 -5.41 -20.54 3.06
C SER A 397 -5.95 -21.81 2.38
N TYR A 398 -5.16 -22.42 1.50
CA TYR A 398 -5.59 -23.53 0.65
C TYR A 398 -4.59 -24.69 0.70
N PRO A 399 -5.05 -25.95 0.76
CA PRO A 399 -4.15 -27.09 0.75
C PRO A 399 -3.50 -27.26 -0.63
N ILE A 400 -2.20 -27.56 -0.65
CA ILE A 400 -1.39 -27.72 -1.86
C ILE A 400 -0.89 -29.16 -1.94
N GLU A 401 -1.17 -29.77 -3.08
CA GLU A 401 -0.76 -31.10 -3.48
C GLU A 401 0.33 -31.02 -4.54
N PHE A 402 1.29 -31.96 -4.47
CA PHE A 402 2.17 -32.29 -5.57
C PHE A 402 1.75 -33.63 -6.17
N ALA A 403 1.71 -33.72 -7.49
CA ALA A 403 1.55 -34.95 -8.26
C ALA A 403 2.78 -35.18 -9.15
N TRP A 404 3.11 -36.43 -9.43
CA TRP A 404 4.26 -36.80 -10.26
C TRP A 404 3.99 -38.10 -11.02
N GLU A 405 4.78 -38.32 -12.07
CA GLU A 405 4.74 -39.57 -12.82
C GLU A 405 5.39 -40.71 -12.01
N LYS A 406 4.73 -41.87 -12.07
CA LYS A 406 5.18 -43.10 -11.42
C LYS A 406 6.47 -43.59 -12.05
N ALA A 407 7.47 -43.91 -11.23
CA ALA A 407 8.68 -44.55 -11.71
C ALA A 407 8.37 -45.99 -12.17
N PRO A 408 8.81 -46.43 -13.37
CA PRO A 408 8.59 -47.80 -13.86
C PRO A 408 9.12 -48.87 -12.91
N ASP A 409 10.21 -48.55 -12.21
CA ASP A 409 10.92 -49.45 -11.29
C ASP A 409 10.31 -49.49 -9.87
N ILE A 410 9.25 -48.72 -9.58
CA ILE A 410 8.59 -48.66 -8.26
C ILE A 410 7.08 -48.95 -8.40
N PRO A 411 6.68 -50.23 -8.38
CA PRO A 411 5.29 -50.64 -8.64
C PRO A 411 4.25 -50.15 -7.61
N ASP A 412 4.67 -49.83 -6.39
CA ASP A 412 3.76 -49.40 -5.30
C ASP A 412 3.91 -47.92 -4.95
N GLU A 413 4.52 -47.11 -5.83
CA GLU A 413 4.69 -45.67 -5.59
C GLU A 413 3.36 -44.92 -5.60
N ASP A 414 3.12 -44.11 -4.55
CA ASP A 414 2.10 -43.06 -4.58
C ASP A 414 2.46 -42.01 -5.65
N THR A 415 1.45 -41.49 -6.35
CA THR A 415 1.65 -40.50 -7.43
C THR A 415 1.23 -39.09 -7.05
N SER A 416 0.80 -38.88 -5.81
CA SER A 416 0.38 -37.57 -5.30
C SER A 416 0.47 -37.48 -3.78
N LEU A 417 0.80 -36.30 -3.27
CA LEU A 417 0.84 -36.02 -1.83
C LEU A 417 0.41 -34.59 -1.53
N THR A 418 -0.50 -34.41 -0.57
CA THR A 418 -0.78 -33.09 0.00
C THR A 418 0.36 -32.69 0.94
N VAL A 419 1.13 -31.69 0.54
CA VAL A 419 2.37 -31.28 1.23
C VAL A 419 2.12 -30.15 2.22
N PHE A 420 1.22 -29.23 1.86
CA PHE A 420 0.84 -28.10 2.71
C PHE A 420 -0.66 -28.15 2.94
N ASN A 421 -1.10 -28.21 4.19
CA ASN A 421 -2.53 -28.24 4.53
C ASN A 421 -3.03 -26.81 4.83
N LYS A 422 -4.35 -26.62 4.68
CA LYS A 422 -5.03 -25.41 5.17
C LYS A 422 -4.75 -25.24 6.66
N GLY A 423 -4.41 -24.02 7.08
CA GLY A 423 -4.08 -23.69 8.47
C GLY A 423 -2.62 -23.97 8.88
N ASN A 424 -1.80 -24.58 8.03
CA ASN A 424 -0.36 -24.68 8.30
C ASN A 424 0.27 -23.28 8.41
N VAL A 425 1.25 -23.13 9.31
CA VAL A 425 1.98 -21.86 9.48
C VAL A 425 2.77 -21.50 8.22
N MET A 426 2.73 -20.23 7.85
CA MET A 426 3.44 -19.62 6.73
C MET A 426 4.47 -18.58 7.23
N PRO A 427 5.72 -18.58 6.72
CA PRO A 427 6.26 -19.44 5.66
C PRO A 427 6.50 -20.88 6.11
N SER A 428 6.42 -21.85 5.19
CA SER A 428 6.54 -23.28 5.47
C SER A 428 7.47 -23.98 4.49
N THR A 429 8.38 -24.84 4.97
CA THR A 429 9.30 -25.64 4.15
C THR A 429 9.07 -27.13 4.37
N LYS A 430 9.01 -27.91 3.28
CA LYS A 430 8.94 -29.37 3.29
C LYS A 430 9.96 -29.95 2.31
N ILE A 431 10.62 -31.04 2.72
CA ILE A 431 11.57 -31.75 1.87
C ILE A 431 10.87 -32.99 1.33
N LEU A 432 10.74 -33.08 0.01
CA LEU A 432 10.21 -34.25 -0.69
C LEU A 432 11.39 -35.11 -1.15
N THR A 433 11.32 -36.42 -0.91
CA THR A 433 12.38 -37.37 -1.29
C THR A 433 11.85 -38.30 -2.37
N PHE A 434 12.59 -38.40 -3.47
CA PHE A 434 12.25 -39.23 -4.62
C PHE A 434 13.40 -40.16 -4.96
N TYR A 435 13.06 -41.38 -5.37
CA TYR A 435 14.01 -42.37 -5.88
C TYR A 435 13.81 -42.46 -7.39
N ARG A 436 14.79 -41.99 -8.16
CA ARG A 436 14.66 -41.83 -9.61
C ARG A 436 15.94 -42.21 -10.35
N LYS A 437 15.79 -42.81 -11.54
CA LYS A 437 16.89 -43.13 -12.46
C LYS A 437 17.02 -42.15 -13.63
N GLN A 438 16.00 -41.30 -13.84
CA GLN A 438 15.92 -40.35 -14.95
C GLN A 438 15.23 -39.05 -14.53
N PRO A 439 15.39 -37.95 -15.30
CA PRO A 439 14.68 -36.69 -15.05
C PRO A 439 13.18 -36.90 -14.95
N PHE A 440 12.52 -36.10 -14.11
CA PHE A 440 11.09 -36.25 -13.83
C PHE A 440 10.46 -34.89 -13.53
N ASP A 441 9.14 -34.86 -13.64
CA ASP A 441 8.34 -33.66 -13.40
C ASP A 441 7.44 -33.83 -12.17
N LEU A 442 7.22 -32.71 -11.48
CA LEU A 442 6.19 -32.57 -10.47
C LEU A 442 5.23 -31.47 -10.89
N GLU A 443 3.95 -31.69 -10.66
CA GLU A 443 2.90 -30.69 -10.85
C GLU A 443 2.29 -30.34 -9.50
N ALA A 444 2.19 -29.05 -9.20
CA ALA A 444 1.53 -28.56 -8.01
C ALA A 444 0.15 -28.02 -8.34
N ARG A 445 -0.83 -28.38 -7.53
CA ARG A 445 -2.22 -27.94 -7.62
C ARG A 445 -2.84 -27.79 -6.24
N TYR A 446 -3.95 -27.06 -6.14
CA TYR A 446 -4.75 -27.06 -4.92
C TYR A 446 -5.45 -28.41 -4.76
N ALA A 447 -5.29 -29.03 -3.59
CA ALA A 447 -5.83 -30.36 -3.31
C ALA A 447 -7.37 -30.39 -3.23
N GLN A 448 -7.98 -29.24 -2.90
CA GLN A 448 -9.43 -29.06 -2.75
C GLN A 448 -9.90 -27.87 -3.59
N PRO A 449 -10.06 -28.04 -4.92
CA PRO A 449 -10.47 -26.97 -5.83
C PRO A 449 -11.81 -26.31 -5.46
N GLU A 450 -12.70 -27.03 -4.79
CA GLU A 450 -14.00 -26.54 -4.30
C GLU A 450 -13.88 -25.44 -3.23
N LEU A 451 -12.73 -25.32 -2.56
CA LEU A 451 -12.46 -24.23 -1.62
C LEU A 451 -11.98 -22.96 -2.31
N LEU A 452 -11.61 -23.04 -3.59
CA LEU A 452 -11.13 -21.88 -4.34
C LEU A 452 -12.28 -20.93 -4.68
N PRO A 453 -12.03 -19.62 -4.71
CA PRO A 453 -13.04 -18.66 -5.09
C PRO A 453 -13.47 -18.86 -6.55
N GLY A 454 -14.78 -18.87 -6.80
CA GLY A 454 -15.35 -18.98 -8.15
C GLY A 454 -15.06 -20.35 -8.78
N LYS A 455 -14.68 -20.37 -10.06
CA LYS A 455 -14.18 -21.58 -10.75
C LYS A 455 -12.73 -21.40 -11.17
N THR A 456 -11.92 -20.97 -10.22
CA THR A 456 -10.48 -20.74 -10.44
C THR A 456 -9.80 -22.05 -10.83
N ASN A 457 -8.92 -21.99 -11.84
CA ASN A 457 -8.08 -23.13 -12.21
C ASN A 457 -7.21 -23.55 -11.01
N PRO A 458 -7.25 -24.82 -10.57
CA PRO A 458 -6.51 -25.26 -9.39
C PRO A 458 -5.00 -25.40 -9.62
N TRP A 459 -4.51 -25.27 -10.86
CA TRP A 459 -3.09 -25.38 -11.20
C TRP A 459 -2.25 -24.26 -10.57
N ILE A 460 -1.08 -24.62 -10.02
CA ILE A 460 -0.13 -23.67 -9.41
C ILE A 460 1.17 -23.59 -10.21
N GLY A 461 1.72 -24.75 -10.59
CA GLY A 461 2.99 -24.79 -11.29
C GLY A 461 3.46 -26.20 -11.64
N ARG A 462 4.44 -26.29 -12.54
CA ARG A 462 5.17 -27.51 -12.90
C ARG A 462 6.65 -27.32 -12.63
N PHE A 463 7.29 -28.33 -12.06
CA PHE A 463 8.70 -28.32 -11.66
C PHE A 463 9.41 -29.51 -12.30
N SER A 464 10.34 -29.24 -13.22
CA SER A 464 11.11 -30.25 -13.92
C SER A 464 12.49 -30.41 -13.29
N VAL A 465 12.76 -31.59 -12.73
CA VAL A 465 14.05 -31.92 -12.11
C VAL A 465 14.97 -32.51 -13.17
N LYS A 466 16.07 -31.82 -13.45
CA LYS A 466 17.03 -32.18 -14.50
C LYS A 466 18.26 -32.88 -13.92
N ASN A 467 19.05 -33.50 -14.81
CA ASN A 467 20.31 -34.17 -14.49
C ASN A 467 20.21 -35.33 -13.49
N VAL A 468 19.03 -35.92 -13.35
CA VAL A 468 18.84 -37.17 -12.60
C VAL A 468 19.30 -38.33 -13.48
N LYS A 469 20.14 -39.20 -12.92
CA LYS A 469 20.68 -40.39 -13.60
C LYS A 469 20.74 -41.54 -12.61
N ALA A 470 20.73 -42.78 -13.10
CA ALA A 470 21.04 -43.93 -12.26
C ALA A 470 22.43 -43.78 -11.63
N ASP A 471 22.61 -44.32 -10.43
CA ASP A 471 23.89 -44.30 -9.74
C ASP A 471 24.94 -45.19 -10.47
N GLY A 472 26.18 -45.22 -9.96
CA GLY A 472 27.26 -46.01 -10.57
C GLY A 472 27.03 -47.53 -10.63
N LYS A 473 25.99 -48.06 -9.98
CA LYS A 473 25.59 -49.46 -9.91
C LYS A 473 24.23 -49.74 -10.57
N ASP A 474 23.68 -48.78 -11.32
CA ASP A 474 22.31 -48.81 -11.87
C ASP A 474 21.20 -48.76 -10.79
N ASP A 475 21.52 -48.24 -9.61
CA ASP A 475 20.57 -48.01 -8.52
C ASP A 475 19.93 -46.60 -8.61
N PHE A 476 18.90 -46.36 -7.80
CA PHE A 476 18.20 -45.08 -7.77
C PHE A 476 19.06 -43.95 -7.24
N MET A 477 18.99 -42.79 -7.89
CA MET A 477 19.45 -41.55 -7.28
C MET A 477 18.40 -41.02 -6.30
N ILE A 478 18.82 -40.79 -5.06
CA ILE A 478 17.96 -40.24 -4.01
C ILE A 478 17.93 -38.72 -4.15
N CYS A 479 16.87 -38.21 -4.75
CA CYS A 479 16.63 -36.79 -5.01
C CYS A 479 15.84 -36.16 -3.87
N LYS A 480 16.34 -35.05 -3.28
CA LYS A 480 15.66 -34.26 -2.26
C LYS A 480 15.30 -32.89 -2.80
N LEU A 481 14.01 -32.56 -2.79
CA LEU A 481 13.47 -31.29 -3.27
C LEU A 481 12.91 -30.48 -2.10
N LYS A 482 13.35 -29.23 -1.98
CA LYS A 482 12.91 -28.30 -0.94
C LYS A 482 11.72 -27.47 -1.45
N ALA A 483 10.51 -27.96 -1.23
CA ALA A 483 9.29 -27.21 -1.50
C ALA A 483 9.03 -26.21 -0.37
N ARG A 484 8.64 -24.98 -0.72
CA ARG A 484 8.40 -23.92 0.24
C ARG A 484 7.25 -23.01 -0.17
N VAL A 485 6.30 -22.81 0.73
CA VAL A 485 5.39 -21.65 0.68
C VAL A 485 6.08 -20.50 1.39
N ASN A 486 6.45 -19.47 0.62
CA ASN A 486 7.28 -18.37 1.12
C ASN A 486 6.44 -17.33 1.88
N ILE A 487 7.07 -16.21 2.26
CA ILE A 487 6.42 -15.14 3.04
C ILE A 487 5.34 -14.37 2.28
N HIS A 488 5.24 -14.53 0.96
CA HIS A 488 4.17 -13.94 0.15
C HIS A 488 2.95 -14.87 0.05
N GLY A 489 3.07 -16.12 0.51
CA GLY A 489 2.08 -17.16 0.30
C GLY A 489 2.10 -17.79 -1.08
N VAL A 490 3.24 -17.76 -1.77
CA VAL A 490 3.42 -18.45 -3.05
C VAL A 490 4.33 -19.67 -2.89
N LEU A 491 4.01 -20.74 -3.62
CA LEU A 491 4.73 -22.00 -3.64
C LEU A 491 5.94 -21.93 -4.56
N ASN A 492 7.11 -22.34 -4.07
CA ASN A 492 8.31 -22.52 -4.88
C ASN A 492 9.00 -23.84 -4.52
N VAL A 493 9.73 -24.41 -5.47
CA VAL A 493 10.72 -25.46 -5.18
C VAL A 493 12.10 -24.79 -5.24
N GLU A 494 12.64 -24.41 -4.09
CA GLU A 494 13.82 -23.54 -4.00
C GLU A 494 15.10 -24.25 -4.43
N THR A 495 15.28 -25.50 -3.97
CA THR A 495 16.51 -26.27 -4.23
C THR A 495 16.19 -27.74 -4.47
N GLY A 496 16.92 -28.35 -5.40
CA GLY A 496 16.98 -29.79 -5.59
C GLY A 496 18.42 -30.26 -5.40
N TYR A 497 18.62 -31.37 -4.71
CA TYR A 497 19.94 -31.97 -4.54
C TYR A 497 19.82 -33.48 -4.41
N TYR A 498 20.89 -34.21 -4.72
CA TYR A 498 20.93 -35.66 -4.53
C TYR A 498 21.87 -36.05 -3.39
N VAL A 499 21.55 -37.18 -2.77
CA VAL A 499 22.33 -37.76 -1.67
C VAL A 499 22.76 -39.18 -2.01
N GLU A 500 23.90 -39.59 -1.50
CA GLU A 500 24.39 -40.96 -1.53
C GLU A 500 24.57 -41.48 -0.10
N GLU A 501 24.39 -42.78 0.11
CA GLU A 501 24.64 -43.42 1.40
C GLU A 501 26.12 -43.77 1.55
N GLU A 502 26.78 -43.15 2.53
CA GLU A 502 28.17 -43.44 2.90
C GLU A 502 28.25 -44.04 4.30
N GLU A 503 29.15 -45.00 4.51
CA GLU A 503 29.44 -45.55 5.83
C GLU A 503 30.37 -44.60 6.60
N VAL A 504 29.85 -43.99 7.67
CA VAL A 504 30.62 -43.13 8.58
C VAL A 504 30.88 -43.89 9.87
N GLU A 505 32.14 -43.92 10.32
CA GLU A 505 32.49 -44.48 11.63
C GLU A 505 32.22 -43.45 12.74
N GLU A 506 31.30 -43.76 13.64
CA GLU A 506 31.02 -42.97 14.84
C GLU A 506 31.57 -43.66 16.09
N GLU A 507 32.18 -42.91 17.01
CA GLU A 507 32.60 -43.43 18.31
C GLU A 507 31.37 -43.69 19.19
N VAL A 508 31.26 -44.89 19.77
CA VAL A 508 30.22 -45.22 20.74
C VAL A 508 30.62 -44.59 22.08
N ASN A 509 29.88 -43.58 22.53
CA ASN A 509 30.02 -43.05 23.89
C ASN A 509 29.41 -44.08 24.86
N GLU A 510 30.24 -44.77 25.64
CA GLU A 510 29.76 -45.59 26.76
C GLU A 510 29.27 -44.66 27.90
N ASP A 511 28.26 -45.10 28.64
CA ASP A 511 27.52 -44.35 29.68
C ASP A 511 28.42 -43.56 30.66
N PRO A 512 27.96 -42.43 31.24
CA PRO A 512 28.74 -41.61 32.17
C PRO A 512 29.09 -42.28 33.52
N ASP A 513 28.60 -43.49 33.80
CA ASP A 513 28.71 -44.17 35.10
C ASP A 513 29.72 -45.34 35.15
N ALA A 514 30.55 -45.52 34.12
CA ALA A 514 31.63 -46.51 34.16
C ALA A 514 32.90 -45.92 34.81
N MET A 515 33.28 -46.44 35.98
CA MET A 515 34.48 -46.04 36.73
C MET A 515 35.77 -46.17 35.90
N GLU A 516 36.67 -45.19 36.06
CA GLU A 516 38.01 -45.16 35.48
C GLU A 516 38.84 -46.39 35.88
N THR A 517 39.05 -47.32 34.94
CA THR A 517 40.23 -48.18 34.90
C THR A 517 40.61 -48.46 33.44
N ASP A 518 41.90 -48.25 33.13
CA ASP A 518 42.62 -48.43 31.87
C ASP A 518 42.51 -47.33 30.78
N LYS A 519 43.64 -46.63 30.59
CA LYS A 519 43.85 -45.50 29.66
C LYS A 519 44.38 -45.91 28.27
N ASP A 520 44.30 -47.17 27.85
CA ASP A 520 44.83 -47.63 26.55
C ASP A 520 43.98 -48.72 25.86
N ALA A 521 42.64 -48.63 25.94
CA ALA A 521 41.75 -49.45 25.12
C ALA A 521 41.30 -48.69 23.84
N PRO A 522 41.32 -49.32 22.65
CA PRO A 522 40.84 -48.67 21.43
C PRO A 522 39.34 -48.37 21.55
N LYS A 523 38.97 -47.10 21.37
CA LYS A 523 37.57 -46.65 21.38
C LYS A 523 36.75 -47.45 20.36
N LYS A 524 35.62 -48.01 20.78
CA LYS A 524 34.72 -48.76 19.90
C LYS A 524 34.05 -47.80 18.90
N THR A 525 34.38 -47.93 17.62
CA THR A 525 33.66 -47.26 16.54
C THR A 525 32.59 -48.17 15.96
N ARG A 526 31.42 -47.62 15.62
CA ARG A 526 30.36 -48.29 14.87
C ARG A 526 30.21 -47.61 13.51
N LYS A 527 30.16 -48.42 12.45
CA LYS A 527 29.81 -47.95 11.10
C LYS A 527 28.32 -47.67 11.02
N VAL A 528 27.95 -46.44 10.70
CA VAL A 528 26.57 -45.98 10.49
C VAL A 528 26.44 -45.45 9.06
N LYS A 529 25.43 -45.91 8.32
CA LYS A 529 25.13 -45.38 6.99
C LYS A 529 24.47 -44.00 7.13
N LYS A 530 25.10 -42.96 6.57
CA LYS A 530 24.56 -41.59 6.51
C LYS A 530 24.38 -41.14 5.07
N GLN A 531 23.29 -40.41 4.83
CA GLN A 531 23.04 -39.77 3.54
C GLN A 531 23.79 -38.44 3.45
N VAL A 532 24.74 -38.33 2.53
CA VAL A 532 25.57 -37.13 2.32
C VAL A 532 25.15 -36.46 1.01
N ARG A 533 24.96 -35.13 1.02
CA ARG A 533 24.67 -34.35 -0.20
C ARG A 533 25.88 -34.38 -1.13
N LYS A 534 25.68 -34.87 -2.35
CA LYS A 534 26.75 -35.04 -3.35
C LYS A 534 26.75 -33.97 -4.43
N GLY A 535 25.59 -33.41 -4.75
CA GLY A 535 25.48 -32.32 -5.72
C GLY A 535 24.06 -31.82 -5.88
N ASP A 536 23.93 -30.79 -6.73
CA ASP A 536 22.69 -30.06 -6.96
C ASP A 536 22.00 -30.50 -8.24
N LEU A 537 20.67 -30.54 -8.18
CA LEU A 537 19.79 -30.87 -9.29
C LEU A 537 19.15 -29.59 -9.80
N PRO A 538 19.42 -29.16 -11.05
CA PRO A 538 18.77 -28.00 -11.63
C PRO A 538 17.26 -28.23 -11.75
N ILE A 539 16.48 -27.24 -11.34
CA ILE A 539 15.01 -27.28 -11.43
C ILE A 539 14.53 -26.21 -12.40
N SER A 540 13.76 -26.62 -13.40
CA SER A 540 13.03 -25.70 -14.27
C SER A 540 11.64 -25.50 -13.72
N THR A 541 11.24 -24.25 -13.46
CA THR A 541 9.91 -23.93 -12.92
C THR A 541 9.03 -23.31 -14.00
N GLY A 542 7.88 -23.90 -14.25
CA GLY A 542 6.76 -23.28 -14.95
C GLY A 542 5.73 -22.83 -13.91
N SER A 543 5.43 -21.54 -13.84
CA SER A 543 4.42 -20.98 -12.92
C SER A 543 3.58 -19.95 -13.67
N ALA A 544 2.59 -19.36 -12.99
CA ALA A 544 1.79 -18.29 -13.57
C ALA A 544 2.49 -16.92 -13.60
N SER A 545 3.71 -16.80 -13.04
CA SER A 545 4.52 -15.58 -13.16
C SER A 545 4.93 -15.35 -14.61
N LEU A 546 4.98 -14.08 -15.00
CA LEU A 546 5.57 -13.67 -16.28
C LEU A 546 7.06 -14.00 -16.31
N ASP A 547 7.57 -14.39 -17.48
CA ASP A 547 9.00 -14.60 -17.67
C ASP A 547 9.77 -13.28 -17.59
N ASP A 548 11.07 -13.36 -17.25
CA ASP A 548 11.89 -12.18 -17.00
C ASP A 548 12.05 -11.28 -18.25
N SER A 549 12.02 -11.85 -19.46
CA SER A 549 12.09 -11.07 -20.70
C SER A 549 10.81 -10.26 -20.90
N THR A 550 9.65 -10.87 -20.70
CA THR A 550 8.35 -10.18 -20.77
C THR A 550 8.25 -9.11 -19.69
N LYS A 551 8.67 -9.39 -18.45
CA LYS A 551 8.68 -8.38 -17.37
C LYS A 551 9.59 -7.20 -17.71
N ALA A 552 10.78 -7.44 -18.23
CA ALA A 552 11.70 -6.37 -18.65
C ALA A 552 11.10 -5.50 -19.75
N SER A 553 10.48 -6.11 -20.77
CA SER A 553 9.81 -5.38 -21.85
C SER A 553 8.62 -4.55 -21.34
N LEU A 554 7.82 -5.11 -20.43
CA LEU A 554 6.69 -4.41 -19.82
C LEU A 554 7.14 -3.27 -18.90
N LEU A 555 8.24 -3.45 -18.16
CA LEU A 555 8.85 -2.40 -17.34
C LEU A 555 9.31 -1.22 -18.20
N GLU A 556 9.96 -1.49 -19.33
CA GLU A 556 10.36 -0.45 -20.28
C GLU A 556 9.15 0.28 -20.88
N LYS A 557 8.11 -0.48 -21.27
CA LYS A 557 6.85 0.10 -21.77
C LYS A 557 6.18 0.99 -20.73
N GLU A 558 6.12 0.55 -19.47
CA GLU A 558 5.58 1.34 -18.37
C GLU A 558 6.41 2.60 -18.11
N ALA A 559 7.74 2.49 -18.10
CA ALA A 559 8.62 3.64 -17.95
C ALA A 559 8.43 4.67 -19.08
N ALA A 560 8.26 4.22 -20.32
CA ALA A 560 7.96 5.09 -21.46
C ALA A 560 6.62 5.81 -21.30
N MET A 561 5.55 5.10 -20.91
CA MET A 561 4.24 5.72 -20.64
C MET A 561 4.30 6.72 -19.48
N VAL A 562 5.08 6.44 -18.43
CA VAL A 562 5.31 7.39 -17.32
C VAL A 562 6.05 8.65 -17.79
N MET A 563 7.04 8.51 -18.68
CA MET A 563 7.74 9.67 -19.25
C MET A 563 6.82 10.52 -20.12
N GLU A 564 5.94 9.89 -20.91
CA GLU A 564 4.93 10.57 -21.72
C GLU A 564 3.93 11.33 -20.83
N ASP A 565 3.37 10.68 -19.80
CA ASP A 565 2.48 11.31 -18.83
C ASP A 565 3.14 12.53 -18.17
N LYS A 566 4.42 12.38 -17.77
CA LYS A 566 5.18 13.47 -17.17
C LYS A 566 5.43 14.62 -18.15
N LEU A 567 5.76 14.33 -19.40
CA LEU A 567 5.98 15.37 -20.41
C LEU A 567 4.71 16.18 -20.64
N VAL A 568 3.55 15.53 -20.69
CA VAL A 568 2.24 16.21 -20.80
C VAL A 568 1.99 17.09 -19.59
N ALA A 569 2.14 16.56 -18.37
CA ALA A 569 1.95 17.33 -17.14
C ALA A 569 2.91 18.53 -17.05
N ASP A 570 4.20 18.33 -17.33
CA ASP A 570 5.22 19.38 -17.37
C ASP A 570 4.91 20.47 -18.42
N THR A 571 4.26 20.09 -19.53
CA THR A 571 3.87 21.02 -20.60
C THR A 571 2.69 21.88 -20.16
N GLU A 572 1.66 21.27 -19.56
CA GLU A 572 0.50 21.96 -18.98
C GLU A 572 0.92 22.89 -17.84
N GLU A 573 1.85 22.46 -16.98
CA GLU A 573 2.40 23.30 -15.91
C GLU A 573 3.10 24.55 -16.49
N LYS A 574 3.90 24.40 -17.56
CA LYS A 574 4.56 25.54 -18.20
C LYS A 574 3.60 26.48 -18.94
N LYS A 575 2.51 25.95 -19.48
CA LYS A 575 1.41 26.76 -20.02
C LYS A 575 0.80 27.62 -18.90
N ASN A 576 0.45 27.01 -17.77
CA ASN A 576 -0.12 27.71 -16.62
C ASN A 576 0.87 28.70 -15.98
N GLU A 577 2.17 28.38 -15.94
CA GLU A 577 3.22 29.30 -15.47
C GLU A 577 3.30 30.54 -16.36
N LEU A 578 3.24 30.37 -17.69
CA LEU A 578 3.23 31.50 -18.63
C LEU A 578 2.01 32.39 -18.39
N GLU A 579 0.82 31.79 -18.29
CA GLU A 579 -0.43 32.51 -18.03
C GLU A 579 -0.36 33.31 -16.72
N ALA A 580 0.04 32.66 -15.62
CA ALA A 580 0.17 33.31 -14.33
C ALA A 580 1.23 34.42 -14.35
N TYR A 581 2.35 34.20 -15.04
CA TYR A 581 3.41 35.20 -15.17
C TYR A 581 2.96 36.44 -15.95
N ILE A 582 2.13 36.27 -16.98
CA ILE A 582 1.53 37.37 -17.73
C ILE A 582 0.69 38.26 -16.79
N TYR A 583 -0.22 37.67 -16.02
CA TYR A 583 -1.08 38.42 -15.10
C TYR A 583 -0.29 39.08 -13.95
N ASP A 584 0.64 38.35 -13.32
CA ASP A 584 1.48 38.87 -12.23
C ASP A 584 2.35 40.04 -12.68
N LEU A 585 3.03 39.90 -13.83
CA LEU A 585 3.88 40.98 -14.35
C LEU A 585 3.07 42.21 -14.76
N ARG A 586 1.90 42.01 -15.38
CA ARG A 586 0.99 43.12 -15.74
C ARG A 586 0.59 43.92 -14.49
N ALA A 587 0.19 43.25 -13.42
CA ALA A 587 -0.15 43.90 -12.16
C ALA A 587 1.05 44.63 -11.54
N LYS A 588 2.23 43.98 -11.49
CA LYS A 588 3.44 44.59 -10.93
C LYS A 588 3.90 45.83 -11.70
N LEU A 589 3.74 45.87 -13.03
CA LEU A 589 4.07 47.06 -13.84
C LEU A 589 3.24 48.29 -13.47
N ASP A 590 2.00 48.09 -13.01
CA ASP A 590 1.10 49.17 -12.58
C ASP A 590 1.27 49.52 -11.10
N GLU A 591 1.80 48.61 -10.30
CA GLU A 591 2.01 48.79 -8.87
C GLU A 591 3.51 48.94 -8.54
N GLN A 592 4.16 47.83 -8.16
CA GLN A 592 5.51 47.77 -7.58
C GLN A 592 6.60 48.31 -8.51
N TYR A 593 6.45 48.10 -9.82
CA TYR A 593 7.43 48.49 -10.83
C TYR A 593 7.10 49.83 -11.49
N SER A 594 6.01 50.48 -11.07
CA SER A 594 5.50 51.67 -11.72
C SER A 594 6.47 52.86 -11.66
N GLU A 595 7.27 52.97 -10.59
CA GLU A 595 8.31 53.98 -10.41
C GLU A 595 9.64 53.65 -11.13
N PHE A 596 9.82 52.42 -11.61
CA PHE A 596 11.10 51.90 -12.11
C PHE A 596 11.12 51.69 -13.62
N ALA A 597 9.99 51.93 -14.27
CA ALA A 597 9.77 51.80 -15.70
C ALA A 597 9.29 53.12 -16.28
N SER A 598 9.87 53.53 -17.40
CA SER A 598 9.33 54.60 -18.23
C SER A 598 7.98 54.20 -18.84
N GLU A 599 7.16 55.18 -19.21
CA GLU A 599 5.87 54.91 -19.86
C GLU A 599 6.03 54.15 -21.19
N GLU A 600 7.12 54.37 -21.92
CA GLU A 600 7.44 53.64 -23.15
C GLU A 600 7.81 52.17 -22.89
N GLU A 601 8.64 51.90 -21.87
CA GLU A 601 8.97 50.54 -21.42
C GLU A 601 7.69 49.80 -20.95
N LYS A 602 6.83 50.47 -20.18
CA LYS A 602 5.55 49.90 -19.72
C LYS A 602 4.64 49.55 -20.88
N GLN A 603 4.44 50.46 -21.83
CA GLN A 603 3.59 50.23 -23.00
C GLN A 603 4.11 49.07 -23.85
N THR A 604 5.42 49.01 -24.08
CA THR A 604 6.06 47.95 -24.87
C THR A 604 5.86 46.58 -24.21
N ILE A 605 6.09 46.48 -22.90
CA ILE A 605 5.92 45.20 -22.20
C ILE A 605 4.45 44.82 -22.12
N LYS A 606 3.54 45.76 -21.83
CA LYS A 606 2.09 45.48 -21.80
C LYS A 606 1.57 44.98 -23.14
N ALA A 607 1.98 45.61 -24.25
CA ALA A 607 1.61 45.16 -25.59
C ALA A 607 2.13 43.74 -25.88
N LYS A 608 3.35 43.42 -25.43
CA LYS A 608 3.88 42.05 -25.56
C LYS A 608 3.10 41.05 -24.70
N LEU A 609 2.75 41.42 -23.48
CA LEU A 609 1.95 40.58 -22.58
C LEU A 609 0.59 40.27 -23.19
N GLU A 610 -0.10 41.28 -23.72
CA GLU A 610 -1.38 41.13 -24.44
C GLU A 610 -1.23 40.23 -25.66
N ALA A 611 -0.24 40.49 -26.53
CA ALA A 611 0.01 39.64 -27.70
C ALA A 611 0.37 38.18 -27.35
N THR A 612 1.00 37.95 -26.19
CA THR A 612 1.34 36.60 -25.73
C THR A 612 0.14 35.91 -25.09
N GLU A 613 -0.74 36.66 -24.41
CA GLU A 613 -2.03 36.19 -23.90
C GLU A 613 -2.94 35.78 -25.06
N ASP A 614 -3.10 36.63 -26.07
CA ASP A 614 -3.89 36.32 -27.27
C ASP A 614 -3.35 35.07 -27.97
N TRP A 615 -2.02 34.99 -28.16
CA TRP A 615 -1.38 33.81 -28.70
C TRP A 615 -1.67 32.55 -27.88
N LEU A 616 -1.71 32.64 -26.55
CA LEU A 616 -1.96 31.50 -25.67
C LEU A 616 -3.35 30.90 -25.86
N TYR A 617 -4.36 31.74 -26.14
CA TYR A 617 -5.75 31.32 -26.35
C TYR A 617 -6.08 30.95 -27.81
N GLU A 618 -5.18 31.24 -28.75
CA GLU A 618 -5.33 30.92 -30.16
C GLU A 618 -4.34 29.80 -30.58
N GLU A 619 -3.24 30.16 -31.23
CA GLU A 619 -2.29 29.22 -31.83
C GLU A 619 -1.45 28.46 -30.78
N GLY A 620 -1.30 29.03 -29.58
CA GLY A 620 -0.49 28.54 -28.48
C GLY A 620 -1.21 27.63 -27.50
N ASP A 621 -2.49 27.31 -27.72
CA ASP A 621 -3.29 26.53 -26.76
C ASP A 621 -2.73 25.11 -26.54
N ASP A 622 -2.19 24.49 -27.59
CA ASP A 622 -1.62 23.15 -27.58
C ASP A 622 -0.26 23.09 -28.30
N THR A 623 0.80 23.47 -27.59
CA THR A 623 2.17 23.45 -28.12
C THR A 623 3.15 22.76 -27.17
N THR A 624 4.41 22.65 -27.60
CA THR A 624 5.45 21.97 -26.83
C THR A 624 5.90 22.80 -25.62
N LYS A 625 6.32 22.11 -24.55
CA LYS A 625 6.97 22.72 -23.37
C LYS A 625 8.02 23.77 -23.72
N GLY A 626 8.86 23.48 -24.72
CA GLY A 626 9.95 24.38 -25.13
C GLY A 626 9.47 25.73 -25.65
N VAL A 627 8.31 25.76 -26.30
CA VAL A 627 7.71 27.00 -26.82
C VAL A 627 7.18 27.87 -25.69
N TYR A 628 6.49 27.29 -24.70
CA TYR A 628 6.06 28.03 -23.51
C TYR A 628 7.23 28.63 -22.73
N VAL A 629 8.29 27.84 -22.53
CA VAL A 629 9.53 28.31 -21.87
C VAL A 629 10.14 29.47 -22.64
N ALA A 630 10.26 29.36 -23.96
CA ALA A 630 10.82 30.44 -24.79
C ALA A 630 10.00 31.75 -24.67
N LYS A 631 8.66 31.67 -24.61
CA LYS A 631 7.79 32.84 -24.39
C LYS A 631 8.00 33.47 -23.02
N ILE A 632 8.11 32.65 -21.97
CA ILE A 632 8.41 33.12 -20.60
C ILE A 632 9.77 33.84 -20.58
N ASP A 633 10.80 33.23 -21.18
CA ASP A 633 12.15 33.78 -21.18
C ASP A 633 12.24 35.09 -21.99
N GLU A 634 11.50 35.19 -23.09
CA GLU A 634 11.38 36.43 -23.87
C GLU A 634 10.80 37.57 -23.02
N ILE A 635 9.69 37.32 -22.31
CA ILE A 635 9.06 38.32 -21.42
C ILE A 635 9.98 38.66 -20.24
N ARG A 636 10.63 37.66 -19.62
CA ARG A 636 11.62 37.86 -18.54
C ARG A 636 12.79 38.73 -18.99
N ALA A 637 13.31 38.52 -20.19
CA ALA A 637 14.40 39.33 -20.72
C ALA A 637 14.01 40.81 -20.89
N MET A 638 12.78 41.08 -21.34
CA MET A 638 12.26 42.45 -21.46
C MET A 638 12.00 43.11 -20.11
N ALA A 639 11.43 42.39 -19.14
CA ALA A 639 11.12 42.93 -17.81
C ALA A 639 12.36 43.01 -16.89
N GLY A 640 13.40 42.22 -17.17
CA GLY A 640 14.58 42.05 -16.33
C GLY A 640 15.23 43.36 -15.86
N PRO A 641 15.48 44.35 -16.74
CA PRO A 641 16.05 45.64 -16.33
C PRO A 641 15.19 46.40 -15.31
N ILE A 642 13.87 46.36 -15.44
CA ILE A 642 12.94 47.03 -14.52
C ILE A 642 12.92 46.32 -13.16
N VAL A 643 12.85 44.98 -13.20
CA VAL A 643 12.88 44.15 -12.00
C VAL A 643 14.19 44.36 -11.22
N GLN A 644 15.31 44.48 -11.94
CA GLN A 644 16.63 44.75 -11.36
C GLN A 644 16.68 46.12 -10.66
N ARG A 645 16.20 47.19 -11.33
CA ARG A 645 16.11 48.53 -10.72
C ARG A 645 15.28 48.53 -9.43
N HIS A 646 14.14 47.84 -9.43
CA HIS A 646 13.31 47.67 -8.23
C HIS A 646 14.06 46.91 -7.13
N PHE A 647 14.66 45.78 -7.47
CA PHE A 647 15.41 44.95 -6.52
C PHE A 647 16.55 45.71 -5.85
N GLU A 648 17.32 46.48 -6.63
CA GLU A 648 18.42 47.31 -6.12
C GLU A 648 17.94 48.37 -5.11
N LYS A 649 16.80 49.04 -5.37
CA LYS A 649 16.22 49.99 -4.42
C LYS A 649 15.75 49.31 -3.13
N VAL A 650 15.04 48.19 -3.24
CA VAL A 650 14.55 47.43 -2.08
C VAL A 650 15.70 46.92 -1.22
N GLU A 651 16.78 46.41 -1.84
CA GLU A 651 17.95 45.94 -1.09
C GLU A 651 18.70 47.10 -0.42
N ALA A 652 18.83 48.25 -1.09
CA ALA A 652 19.40 49.46 -0.51
C ALA A 652 18.58 49.95 0.70
N GLU A 653 17.25 49.95 0.60
CA GLU A 653 16.35 50.29 1.71
C GLU A 653 16.46 49.30 2.87
N ARG A 654 16.56 48.00 2.58
CA ARG A 654 16.78 46.96 3.59
C ARG A 654 18.11 47.15 4.31
N GLN A 655 19.17 47.44 3.57
CA GLN A 655 20.50 47.66 4.14
C GLN A 655 20.52 48.91 5.02
N ALA A 656 19.92 50.01 4.58
CA ALA A 656 19.79 51.23 5.38
C ALA A 656 18.95 51.00 6.66
N ALA A 657 17.90 50.17 6.59
CA ALA A 657 17.10 49.80 7.76
C ALA A 657 17.88 48.94 8.76
N LEU A 658 18.70 47.99 8.27
CA LEU A 658 19.60 47.19 9.11
C LEU A 658 20.65 48.07 9.80
N GLU A 659 21.29 48.98 9.07
CA GLU A 659 22.28 49.93 9.61
C GLU A 659 21.64 50.86 10.65
N LYS A 660 20.42 51.34 10.40
CA LYS A 660 19.66 52.14 11.37
C LYS A 660 19.32 51.33 12.63
N ALA A 661 18.89 50.08 12.49
CA ALA A 661 18.57 49.21 13.61
C ALA A 661 19.83 48.87 14.44
N GLU A 662 20.96 48.67 13.77
CA GLU A 662 22.26 48.45 14.43
C GLU A 662 22.73 49.71 15.16
N ALA A 663 22.60 50.89 14.55
CA ALA A 663 22.89 52.17 15.19
C ALA A 663 22.00 52.44 16.41
N GLU A 664 20.69 52.16 16.33
CA GLU A 664 19.76 52.27 17.47
C GLU A 664 20.10 51.28 18.59
N ARG A 665 20.52 50.05 18.24
CA ARG A 665 20.95 49.04 19.22
C ARG A 665 22.27 49.44 19.87
N ALA A 666 23.21 49.99 19.12
CA ALA A 666 24.47 50.52 19.63
C ALA A 666 24.23 51.74 20.55
N ALA A 667 23.33 52.65 20.17
CA ALA A 667 22.95 53.80 20.99
C ALA A 667 22.29 53.38 22.31
N LYS A 668 21.34 52.43 22.28
CA LYS A 668 20.74 51.87 23.50
C LYS A 668 21.75 51.19 24.40
N LYS A 669 22.71 50.45 23.82
CA LYS A 669 23.79 49.82 24.57
C LYS A 669 24.72 50.86 25.21
N ALA A 670 25.08 51.91 24.47
CA ALA A 670 25.88 53.02 25.00
C ALA A 670 25.16 53.78 26.12
N GLU A 671 23.84 53.99 26.00
CA GLU A 671 23.01 54.61 27.05
C GLU A 671 22.90 53.72 28.29
N GLU A 672 22.77 52.40 28.12
CA GLU A 672 22.77 51.44 29.22
C GLU A 672 24.14 51.36 29.91
N ASP A 673 25.23 51.35 29.15
CA ASP A 673 26.59 51.36 29.66
C ASP A 673 26.91 52.68 30.38
N ALA A 674 26.43 53.83 29.87
CA ALA A 674 26.54 55.13 30.53
C ALA A 674 25.72 55.19 31.83
N ARG A 675 24.51 54.60 31.85
CA ARG A 675 23.70 54.48 33.07
C ARG A 675 24.42 53.62 34.12
N LYS A 676 24.98 52.48 33.72
CA LYS A 676 25.79 51.62 34.59
C LYS A 676 27.04 52.33 35.12
N ALA A 677 27.71 53.13 34.28
CA ALA A 677 28.86 53.92 34.69
C ALA A 677 28.48 55.01 35.71
N ALA A 678 27.36 55.72 35.49
CA ALA A 678 26.85 56.72 36.43
C ALA A 678 26.36 56.10 37.76
N GLU A 679 25.77 54.91 37.71
CA GLU A 679 25.43 54.12 38.90
C GLU A 679 26.68 53.66 39.65
N ALA A 680 27.75 53.27 38.94
CA ALA A 680 29.04 52.91 39.54
C ALA A 680 29.76 54.13 40.15
N GLU A 681 29.73 55.30 39.51
CA GLU A 681 30.25 56.54 40.08
C GLU A 681 29.49 56.95 41.35
N LYS A 682 28.14 56.89 41.33
CA LYS A 682 27.33 57.12 42.54
C LYS A 682 27.66 56.14 43.65
N ALA A 683 27.82 54.85 43.32
CA ALA A 683 28.22 53.84 44.30
C ALA A 683 29.61 54.14 44.90
N ASN A 684 30.58 54.58 44.09
CA ASN A 684 31.90 55.00 44.56
C ASN A 684 31.83 56.27 45.43
N THR A 685 31.00 57.25 45.06
CA THR A 685 30.84 58.51 45.81
C THR A 685 30.13 58.27 47.15
N ASP A 686 29.14 57.37 47.18
CA ASP A 686 28.46 56.93 48.41
C ASP A 686 29.38 56.06 49.29
N GLN A 687 30.39 55.41 48.70
CA GLN A 687 31.41 54.65 49.42
C GLN A 687 32.49 55.59 50.01
N GLU A 688 32.93 56.62 49.28
CA GLU A 688 33.80 57.69 49.82
C GLU A 688 33.10 58.52 50.92
N MET A 689 31.79 58.77 50.81
CA MET A 689 31.01 59.44 51.86
C MET A 689 30.79 58.57 53.12
N LYS A 690 30.80 57.24 52.99
CA LYS A 690 30.75 56.33 54.15
C LYS A 690 32.11 56.21 54.85
N ASP A 691 33.21 56.32 54.12
CA ASP A 691 34.56 56.30 54.71
C ASP A 691 34.94 57.64 55.38
N ALA A 692 34.25 58.74 55.07
CA ALA A 692 34.44 60.05 55.70
C ALA A 692 33.70 60.21 57.06
N ASP A 693 32.76 59.32 57.41
CA ASP A 693 31.87 59.43 58.58
C ASP A 693 32.03 58.26 59.57
N ALA A 694 33.26 57.73 59.72
CA ALA A 694 33.62 56.79 60.78
C ALA A 694 34.33 57.52 61.95
N PRO A 695 33.79 57.53 63.20
CA PRO A 695 34.41 58.22 64.32
C PRO A 695 35.59 57.45 64.91
N GLN A 696 36.68 58.16 65.22
CA GLN A 696 37.79 57.70 66.05
C GLN A 696 37.34 57.48 67.51
N GLN A 697 37.56 56.27 68.04
CA GLN A 697 37.66 55.99 69.48
C GLN A 697 38.98 55.24 69.76
N GLU A 698 39.89 55.93 70.46
CA GLU A 698 40.94 55.38 71.33
C GLU A 698 40.26 54.94 72.66
N THR A 699 40.60 53.89 73.41
CA THR A 699 41.85 53.15 73.66
C THR A 699 41.58 51.91 74.53
N GLU A 700 42.59 51.04 74.61
CA GLU A 700 42.96 50.07 75.67
C GLU A 700 42.81 48.58 75.36
N GLY A 701 43.94 47.88 75.51
CA GLY A 701 44.15 46.51 75.06
C GLY A 701 43.90 45.43 76.11
N SER A 702 44.01 44.19 75.64
CA SER A 702 44.33 43.03 76.45
C SER A 702 45.13 42.04 75.60
N ALA A 703 46.20 41.52 76.20
CA ALA A 703 47.11 40.54 75.65
C ALA A 703 46.46 39.15 75.40
N ASP A 704 47.15 38.40 74.53
CA ASP A 704 47.29 36.92 74.34
C ASP A 704 46.88 35.99 75.51
N PRO A 705 46.70 34.64 75.33
CA PRO A 705 47.39 33.79 74.34
C PRO A 705 46.60 32.60 73.71
N GLN A 706 46.95 32.25 72.46
CA GLN A 706 47.39 30.92 71.96
C GLN A 706 47.23 30.78 70.44
#